data_AF-A0AAU6XXD8-F1
#
_entry.id   AF-A0AAU6XXD8-F1
#
_cell.length_a   1.000
_cell.length_b   1.000
_cell.length_c   1.000
_cell.angle_alpha   90.00
_cell.angle_beta   90.00
_cell.angle_gamma   90.00
#
_symmetry.space_group_name_H-M   'P 1'
#
loop_
_entity.id
_entity.type
_entity.pdbx_description
1 polymer ?
#
loop_
_entity_poly.entity_id
_entity_poly.type
_entity_poly.pdbx_seq_one_letter_code
_entity_poly.pdbx_strand_id
1 'polypeptide(L)'
;MHQTTSAKQAKEYYSGALLQSDYYVGDQDLKGRYFGKLAQHLGLDIEPSKESFFSLIDNVNPVTGKPLTQHTKEGRTVAYDVVFNAPKSVSILHALANDQHILQAFQDSVNETMQDIEMDAQTRVRKSKSQEDRATGNLLWFEVTHQTARPVDGSLPDVHLHSHNVIFNATHDRVEGTNKAGQFRDIKRSMPYYQAMFHKRLSDKLIDLGYGIRRTDKAFEIANVPQVAINHFSKRTNAIGEFAKEKGISDPKVLAELGAKTRAKKQKGHTMAELKTEWRRQLREEVTLQPGEDVMPVRYAQKAYADRTIPEDVIDHALRHSFERASVKPERRILETAYRQSIGKRQLSIEGLTKCFDGDSRIIRVKEKHQVVCTTKPVLAEEKRMVELARQGLNSQQPLYRKAPALAPHLNDHQQNAIADILTTTDQTSIIRGAAGTGKATIMVEARKHIENAGKQLFVVAPTSQAARGVLVSEGFENAETVAKLLADKKLQEQLAGQVLWVDESGLMGTQDMIALLSITKQQNAKLILGGDYNQHSATVRGDAMRVLNSVGKIKTSDVSKIVRQKNIHYRKAVEDLSNGDTKQAFIKLSSIGAIKNVDPLKPNELLITEYVKALKNGKSAMIVSPTHAQGNAVTTELREKLRANGLIGKKEISVDKFDNRNLTEAERSDYRNLNEGDIVQFSQHVPKIRRGSVWKIQSIDREQVTISNKNNETRQLPLDRARSFDVYAHTQLNLSKGDTVRISRNGFDKNDKRMNNGQILEVASVSKQGKIVLHNAASKVSYEVDRDFGNIDHAYSTTSHSAQGRTVSEVFISQPSATFVATDAKQFYVSVSRGKDAAHIYTDDRKALLEYASELGDRQSALELVGGYTHADYVQDQIVKGPEREPQSRGKDRALEVTKGKDDYEPGL
;
A
#
# COMPACT_ATOMS: atom_id res chain seq x y z
N MET A 1 -5.97 6.14 -16.82
CA MET A 1 -5.03 5.99 -17.95
C MET A 1 -4.89 4.52 -18.32
N HIS A 2 -5.45 4.12 -19.45
CA HIS A 2 -5.37 2.76 -20.00
C HIS A 2 -4.34 2.72 -21.13
N GLN A 3 -3.61 1.62 -21.26
CA GLN A 3 -2.60 1.44 -22.30
C GLN A 3 -3.10 0.46 -23.34
N THR A 4 -2.94 0.78 -24.62
CA THR A 4 -3.26 -0.12 -25.74
C THR A 4 -2.00 -0.48 -26.52
N THR A 5 -1.77 -1.77 -26.74
CA THR A 5 -0.59 -2.31 -27.47
C THR A 5 -0.97 -2.96 -28.81
N SER A 6 -2.26 -3.05 -29.14
CA SER A 6 -2.75 -3.61 -30.40
C SER A 6 -3.48 -2.56 -31.22
N ALA A 7 -2.97 -2.28 -32.42
CA ALA A 7 -3.59 -1.33 -33.35
C ALA A 7 -4.98 -1.82 -33.80
N LYS A 8 -5.14 -3.13 -34.02
CA LYS A 8 -6.43 -3.73 -34.38
C LYS A 8 -7.46 -3.54 -33.27
N GLN A 9 -7.12 -3.88 -32.03
CA GLN A 9 -8.01 -3.70 -30.88
C GLN A 9 -8.31 -2.22 -30.63
N ALA A 10 -7.32 -1.34 -30.80
CA ALA A 10 -7.53 0.10 -30.74
C ALA A 10 -8.59 0.53 -31.76
N LYS A 11 -8.39 0.23 -33.05
CA LYS A 11 -9.36 0.60 -34.10
C LYS A 11 -10.75 0.04 -33.84
N GLU A 12 -10.89 -1.22 -33.46
CA GLU A 12 -12.18 -1.84 -33.13
C GLU A 12 -12.86 -1.17 -31.94
N TYR A 13 -12.12 -0.95 -30.84
CA TYR A 13 -12.61 -0.24 -29.67
C TYR A 13 -13.02 1.20 -29.99
N TYR A 14 -12.19 1.94 -30.72
CA TYR A 14 -12.46 3.34 -31.04
C TYR A 14 -13.60 3.50 -32.04
N SER A 15 -13.69 2.60 -33.04
CA SER A 15 -14.75 2.60 -34.04
C SER A 15 -16.11 2.18 -33.49
N GLY A 16 -16.18 1.16 -32.63
CA GLY A 16 -17.43 0.64 -32.09
C GLY A 16 -17.84 1.27 -30.75
N ALA A 17 -16.89 1.57 -29.87
CA ALA A 17 -17.15 1.96 -28.48
C ALA A 17 -16.85 3.42 -28.14
N LEU A 18 -16.35 4.23 -29.09
CA LEU A 18 -16.10 5.66 -28.88
C LEU A 18 -16.70 6.55 -29.97
N LEU A 19 -16.58 6.15 -31.24
CA LEU A 19 -17.16 6.85 -32.39
C LEU A 19 -18.61 6.42 -32.69
N GLN A 20 -19.01 5.22 -32.26
CA GLN A 20 -20.37 4.67 -32.46
C GLN A 20 -21.13 4.42 -31.15
N SER A 21 -20.50 4.64 -29.99
CA SER A 21 -21.07 4.27 -28.68
C SER A 21 -22.21 5.14 -28.20
N ASP A 22 -22.42 6.29 -28.82
CA ASP A 22 -23.70 6.98 -28.74
C ASP A 22 -24.69 6.27 -29.69
N TYR A 23 -25.02 5.02 -29.32
CA TYR A 23 -26.06 4.17 -29.94
C TYR A 23 -27.49 4.78 -29.84
N TYR A 24 -27.57 6.07 -29.51
CA TYR A 24 -28.70 6.81 -28.96
C TYR A 24 -28.75 8.25 -29.54
N VAL A 25 -28.08 8.54 -30.66
CA VAL A 25 -28.10 9.91 -31.21
C VAL A 25 -28.22 9.86 -32.72
N GLY A 26 -29.37 10.34 -33.23
CA GLY A 26 -29.43 10.88 -34.59
C GLY A 26 -28.96 12.34 -34.56
N ASP A 27 -28.05 12.69 -35.48
CA ASP A 27 -27.70 14.05 -35.93
C ASP A 27 -27.14 15.10 -34.94
N GLN A 28 -26.75 14.76 -33.72
CA GLN A 28 -25.97 15.67 -32.85
C GLN A 28 -24.73 15.00 -32.25
N ASP A 29 -23.78 14.66 -33.11
CA ASP A 29 -22.45 14.20 -32.72
C ASP A 29 -21.68 15.33 -31.99
N LEU A 30 -21.26 15.10 -30.74
CA LEU A 30 -20.04 15.78 -30.25
C LEU A 30 -18.85 15.14 -30.98
N LYS A 31 -18.60 15.61 -32.21
CA LYS A 31 -17.42 15.20 -32.99
C LYS A 31 -16.18 15.37 -32.11
N GLY A 32 -15.41 14.31 -31.94
CA GLY A 32 -14.16 14.39 -31.20
C GLY A 32 -13.20 15.38 -31.87
N ARG A 33 -12.18 15.84 -31.16
CA ARG A 33 -11.26 16.87 -31.66
C ARG A 33 -9.81 16.52 -31.37
N TYR A 34 -8.90 16.90 -32.27
CA TYR A 34 -7.46 16.82 -31.99
C TYR A 34 -6.99 18.03 -31.19
N PHE A 35 -6.14 17.76 -30.21
CA PHE A 35 -5.53 18.75 -29.35
C PHE A 35 -4.04 18.47 -29.11
N GLY A 36 -3.36 19.47 -28.56
CA GLY A 36 -1.96 19.42 -28.18
C GLY A 36 -1.04 20.11 -29.18
N LYS A 37 0.14 20.50 -28.70
CA LYS A 37 1.17 21.19 -29.47
C LYS A 37 1.72 20.33 -30.60
N LEU A 38 1.72 18.99 -30.44
CA LEU A 38 2.11 18.11 -31.54
C LEU A 38 1.04 18.11 -32.65
N ALA A 39 -0.25 18.20 -32.31
CA ALA A 39 -1.30 18.33 -33.33
C ALA A 39 -1.09 19.57 -34.20
N GLN A 40 -0.82 20.71 -33.54
CA GLN A 40 -0.51 21.97 -34.21
C GLN A 40 0.76 21.86 -35.06
N HIS A 41 1.82 21.25 -34.54
CA HIS A 41 3.08 21.04 -35.27
C HIS A 41 2.91 20.16 -36.51
N LEU A 42 2.00 19.18 -36.46
CA LEU A 42 1.70 18.29 -37.58
C LEU A 42 0.72 18.90 -38.59
N GLY A 43 0.13 20.07 -38.29
CA GLY A 43 -0.89 20.68 -39.13
C GLY A 43 -2.19 19.88 -39.20
N LEU A 44 -2.55 19.19 -38.11
CA LEU A 44 -3.80 18.43 -38.05
C LEU A 44 -5.00 19.37 -37.93
N ASP A 45 -6.05 19.07 -38.69
CA ASP A 45 -7.36 19.71 -38.53
C ASP A 45 -7.92 19.43 -37.13
N ILE A 46 -8.68 20.37 -36.58
CA ILE A 46 -9.38 20.22 -35.31
C ILE A 46 -10.49 19.17 -35.45
N GLU A 47 -11.12 19.05 -36.63
CA GLU A 47 -12.11 18.02 -36.93
C GLU A 47 -11.47 16.75 -37.53
N PRO A 48 -11.48 15.62 -36.80
CA PRO A 48 -10.83 14.39 -37.22
C PRO A 48 -11.72 13.56 -38.15
N SER A 49 -11.14 13.04 -39.23
CA SER A 49 -11.73 11.93 -39.98
C SER A 49 -11.37 10.58 -39.37
N LYS A 50 -12.18 9.55 -39.63
CA LYS A 50 -11.89 8.17 -39.21
C LYS A 50 -10.54 7.69 -39.76
N GLU A 51 -10.24 8.07 -40.99
CA GLU A 51 -8.99 7.76 -41.69
C GLU A 51 -7.79 8.43 -41.01
N SER A 52 -7.93 9.69 -40.60
CA SER A 52 -6.87 10.42 -39.89
C SER A 52 -6.56 9.76 -38.54
N PHE A 53 -7.59 9.35 -37.81
CA PHE A 53 -7.44 8.70 -36.50
C PHE A 53 -6.77 7.33 -36.65
N PHE A 54 -7.20 6.52 -37.63
CA PHE A 54 -6.59 5.23 -37.91
C PHE A 54 -5.14 5.35 -38.36
N SER A 55 -4.81 6.37 -39.16
CA SER A 55 -3.43 6.64 -39.57
C SER A 55 -2.54 6.88 -38.35
N LEU A 56 -2.97 7.73 -37.41
CA LEU A 56 -2.21 7.99 -36.19
C LEU A 56 -2.06 6.73 -35.32
N ILE A 57 -3.13 5.93 -35.19
CA ILE A 57 -3.08 4.61 -34.52
C ILE A 57 -2.05 3.69 -35.19
N ASP A 58 -1.92 3.71 -36.50
CA ASP A 58 -0.95 2.92 -37.27
C ASP A 58 0.47 3.49 -37.26
N ASN A 59 0.72 4.60 -36.55
CA ASN A 59 1.99 5.33 -36.55
C ASN A 59 2.30 5.96 -37.92
N VAL A 60 1.28 6.51 -38.57
CA VAL A 60 1.36 7.26 -39.83
C VAL A 60 0.86 8.69 -39.61
N ASN A 61 1.61 9.67 -40.11
CA ASN A 61 1.19 11.06 -40.13
C ASN A 61 0.12 11.23 -41.23
N PRO A 62 -1.13 11.59 -40.90
CA PRO A 62 -2.22 11.65 -41.88
C PRO A 62 -2.08 12.81 -42.89
N VAL A 63 -1.27 13.82 -42.61
CA VAL A 63 -1.04 14.96 -43.53
C VAL A 63 0.03 14.63 -44.57
N THR A 64 1.08 13.90 -44.17
CA THR A 64 2.24 13.63 -45.05
C THR A 64 2.30 12.20 -45.59
N GLY A 65 1.52 11.27 -45.03
CA GLY A 65 1.58 9.83 -45.31
C GLY A 65 2.86 9.13 -44.81
N LYS A 66 3.79 9.86 -44.19
CA LYS A 66 5.06 9.33 -43.67
C LYS A 66 4.90 8.74 -42.26
N PRO A 67 5.84 7.93 -41.77
CA PRO A 67 5.82 7.43 -40.39
C PRO A 67 5.71 8.56 -39.36
N LEU A 68 4.79 8.43 -38.41
CA LEU A 68 4.58 9.40 -37.32
C LEU A 68 5.78 9.45 -36.37
N THR A 69 6.45 8.33 -36.15
CA THR A 69 7.72 8.21 -35.41
C THR A 69 8.73 7.37 -36.20
N GLN A 70 10.02 7.47 -35.86
CA GLN A 70 11.12 6.86 -36.63
C GLN A 70 11.05 5.33 -36.80
N HIS A 71 10.43 4.61 -35.86
CA HIS A 71 10.40 3.15 -35.87
C HIS A 71 9.02 2.61 -35.50
N THR A 72 8.52 1.67 -36.29
CA THR A 72 7.34 0.86 -35.97
C THR A 72 7.81 -0.54 -35.61
N LYS A 73 7.49 -1.02 -34.40
CA LYS A 73 7.77 -2.38 -33.95
C LYS A 73 6.46 -3.13 -33.65
N GLU A 74 6.48 -4.44 -33.85
CA GLU A 74 5.38 -5.31 -33.42
C GLU A 74 5.26 -5.29 -31.89
N GLY A 75 4.02 -5.29 -31.37
CA GLY A 75 3.75 -5.19 -29.93
C GLY A 75 4.08 -3.84 -29.29
N ARG A 76 4.32 -2.77 -30.08
CA ARG A 76 4.53 -1.42 -29.54
C ARG A 76 3.31 -0.92 -28.78
N THR A 77 3.53 -0.01 -27.83
CA THR A 77 2.41 0.80 -27.32
C THR A 77 1.89 1.71 -28.43
N VAL A 78 0.58 1.64 -28.64
CA VAL A 78 -0.14 2.36 -29.70
C VAL A 78 -0.60 3.71 -29.20
N ALA A 79 -1.35 3.70 -28.09
CA ALA A 79 -1.94 4.88 -27.49
C ALA A 79 -2.19 4.65 -26.00
N TYR A 80 -2.47 5.75 -25.31
CA TYR A 80 -2.96 5.75 -23.94
C TYR A 80 -4.28 6.52 -23.87
N ASP A 81 -5.27 5.98 -23.16
CA ASP A 81 -6.55 6.65 -22.94
C ASP A 81 -6.63 7.20 -21.52
N VAL A 82 -6.69 8.53 -21.39
CA VAL A 82 -6.93 9.23 -20.11
C VAL A 82 -8.41 9.59 -20.03
N VAL A 83 -9.12 8.89 -19.14
CA VAL A 83 -10.55 9.08 -18.95
C VAL A 83 -10.81 9.99 -17.75
N PHE A 84 -11.38 11.16 -17.99
CA PHE A 84 -11.87 12.07 -16.95
C PHE A 84 -13.34 11.78 -16.69
N ASN A 85 -13.69 11.53 -15.43
CA ASN A 85 -15.06 11.26 -15.02
C ASN A 85 -15.54 12.39 -14.13
N ALA A 86 -16.64 13.03 -14.48
CA ALA A 86 -17.28 13.99 -13.57
C ALA A 86 -17.90 13.24 -12.37
N PRO A 87 -18.00 13.88 -11.19
CA PRO A 87 -18.84 13.36 -10.13
C PRO A 87 -20.27 13.12 -10.60
N LYS A 88 -20.95 12.16 -9.96
CA LYS A 88 -22.28 11.74 -10.41
C LYS A 88 -23.30 12.88 -10.24
N SER A 89 -23.21 13.67 -9.17
CA SER A 89 -24.05 14.86 -8.99
C SER A 89 -23.86 15.91 -10.09
N VAL A 90 -22.64 16.10 -10.61
CA VAL A 90 -22.36 17.01 -11.73
C VAL A 90 -23.03 16.50 -13.00
N SER A 91 -22.96 15.18 -13.23
CA SER A 91 -23.63 14.52 -14.37
C SER A 91 -25.16 14.68 -14.30
N ILE A 92 -25.76 14.44 -13.13
CA ILE A 92 -27.20 14.64 -12.88
C ILE A 92 -27.60 16.10 -13.13
N LEU A 93 -26.83 17.04 -12.58
CA LEU A 93 -27.08 18.46 -12.74
C LEU A 93 -26.99 18.90 -14.21
N HIS A 94 -26.04 18.36 -14.97
CA HIS A 94 -25.94 18.57 -16.43
C HIS A 94 -27.15 18.03 -17.20
N ALA A 95 -27.70 16.87 -16.81
CA ALA A 95 -28.94 16.36 -17.40
C ALA A 95 -30.15 17.25 -17.09
N LEU A 96 -30.17 17.89 -15.93
CA LEU A 96 -31.23 18.83 -15.54
C LEU A 96 -31.08 20.19 -16.22
N ALA A 97 -29.85 20.64 -16.50
CA ALA A 97 -29.57 21.91 -17.14
C ALA A 97 -30.17 22.00 -18.56
N ASN A 98 -30.64 23.21 -18.90
CA ASN A 98 -31.18 23.55 -20.22
C ASN A 98 -30.14 24.24 -21.12
N ASP A 99 -29.00 24.61 -20.56
CA ASP A 99 -27.83 25.24 -21.16
C ASP A 99 -26.58 24.35 -21.08
N GLN A 100 -25.49 24.78 -21.72
CA GLN A 100 -24.24 24.02 -21.85
C GLN A 100 -23.13 24.46 -20.89
N HIS A 101 -23.41 25.33 -19.91
CA HIS A 101 -22.40 25.89 -19.01
C HIS A 101 -21.68 24.83 -18.17
N ILE A 102 -22.37 23.76 -17.74
CA ILE A 102 -21.74 22.65 -17.00
C ILE A 102 -20.85 21.83 -17.92
N LEU A 103 -21.31 21.55 -19.15
CA LEU A 103 -20.50 20.87 -20.15
C LEU A 103 -19.23 21.67 -20.46
N GLN A 104 -19.35 22.98 -20.63
CA GLN A 104 -18.20 23.87 -20.87
C GLN A 104 -17.23 23.86 -19.69
N ALA A 105 -17.72 24.02 -18.46
CA ALA A 105 -16.87 23.97 -17.26
C ALA A 105 -16.12 22.63 -17.12
N PHE A 106 -16.77 21.53 -17.49
CA PHE A 106 -16.16 20.20 -17.54
C PHE A 106 -15.09 20.11 -18.63
N GLN A 107 -15.40 20.48 -19.86
CA GLN A 107 -14.46 20.46 -21.00
C GLN A 107 -13.24 21.36 -20.75
N ASP A 108 -13.44 22.56 -20.22
CA ASP A 108 -12.35 23.46 -19.85
C ASP A 108 -11.43 22.82 -18.81
N SER A 109 -12.01 22.19 -17.78
CA SER A 109 -11.25 21.50 -16.73
C SER A 109 -10.46 20.30 -17.27
N VAL A 110 -11.03 19.56 -18.23
CA VAL A 110 -10.34 18.47 -18.96
C VAL A 110 -9.17 19.05 -19.75
N ASN A 111 -9.42 20.09 -20.55
CA ASN A 111 -8.41 20.69 -21.42
C ASN A 111 -7.23 21.26 -20.62
N GLU A 112 -7.50 22.08 -19.60
CA GLU A 112 -6.47 22.63 -18.71
C GLU A 112 -5.63 21.53 -18.05
N THR A 113 -6.25 20.42 -17.66
CA THR A 113 -5.53 19.29 -17.04
C THR A 113 -4.72 18.49 -18.06
N MET A 114 -5.23 18.34 -19.28
CA MET A 114 -4.48 17.73 -20.38
C MET A 114 -3.26 18.56 -20.80
N GLN A 115 -3.32 19.89 -20.67
CA GLN A 115 -2.16 20.76 -20.90
C GLN A 115 -1.05 20.54 -19.86
N ASP A 116 -1.39 20.31 -18.59
CA ASP A 116 -0.40 19.92 -17.56
C ASP A 116 0.22 18.56 -17.87
N ILE A 117 -0.59 17.59 -18.31
CA ILE A 117 -0.11 16.27 -18.73
C ILE A 117 0.83 16.39 -19.95
N GLU A 118 0.49 17.26 -20.90
CA GLU A 118 1.32 17.56 -22.07
C GLU A 118 2.67 18.17 -21.68
N MET A 119 2.69 19.09 -20.71
CA MET A 119 3.93 19.72 -20.23
C MET A 119 4.93 18.70 -19.68
N ASP A 120 4.44 17.60 -19.12
CA ASP A 120 5.24 16.51 -18.56
C ASP A 120 5.65 15.44 -19.59
N ALA A 121 5.34 15.64 -20.87
CA ALA A 121 5.75 14.72 -21.92
C ALA A 121 7.27 14.63 -22.02
N GLN A 122 7.75 13.40 -22.18
CA GLN A 122 9.18 13.08 -22.32
C GLN A 122 9.38 12.02 -23.42
N THR A 123 10.61 11.91 -23.91
CA THR A 123 11.05 10.84 -24.80
C THR A 123 12.42 10.29 -24.40
N ARG A 124 12.72 9.04 -24.81
CA ARG A 124 14.01 8.39 -24.54
C ARG A 124 15.05 8.85 -25.57
N VAL A 125 16.23 9.21 -25.10
CA VAL A 125 17.41 9.53 -25.91
C VAL A 125 18.48 8.46 -25.71
N ARG A 126 19.10 8.03 -26.81
CA ARG A 126 20.10 6.96 -26.85
C ARG A 126 21.33 7.41 -27.63
N LYS A 127 22.14 8.29 -27.04
CA LYS A 127 23.44 8.71 -27.61
C LYS A 127 24.55 8.41 -26.60
N SER A 128 25.74 8.08 -27.10
CA SER A 128 26.97 7.92 -26.29
C SER A 128 26.90 6.93 -25.11
N LYS A 129 26.26 5.76 -25.30
CA LYS A 129 26.09 4.69 -24.29
C LYS A 129 25.26 5.09 -23.04
N SER A 130 24.65 6.28 -22.95
CA SER A 130 23.66 6.61 -21.92
C SER A 130 22.21 6.48 -22.43
N GLN A 131 21.28 6.13 -21.53
CA GLN A 131 19.84 6.01 -21.78
C GLN A 131 19.11 7.03 -20.90
N GLU A 132 18.83 8.22 -21.42
CA GLU A 132 18.24 9.31 -20.64
C GLU A 132 16.87 9.69 -21.18
N ASP A 133 15.97 10.14 -20.28
CA ASP A 133 14.68 10.71 -20.67
C ASP A 133 14.78 12.23 -20.76
N ARG A 134 14.38 12.78 -21.91
CA ARG A 134 14.38 14.22 -22.21
C ARG A 134 12.95 14.75 -22.24
N ALA A 135 12.72 15.86 -21.57
CA ALA A 135 11.44 16.59 -21.64
C ALA A 135 11.19 17.15 -23.05
N THR A 136 9.97 16.95 -23.54
CA THR A 136 9.51 17.40 -24.85
C THR A 136 8.37 18.40 -24.72
N GLY A 137 7.51 18.26 -23.69
CA GLY A 137 6.44 19.21 -23.37
C GLY A 137 5.40 19.38 -24.48
N ASN A 138 5.20 18.34 -25.29
CA ASN A 138 4.23 18.31 -26.39
C ASN A 138 3.66 16.90 -26.59
N LEU A 139 2.35 16.81 -26.80
CA LEU A 139 1.59 15.60 -27.08
C LEU A 139 0.59 15.85 -28.19
N LEU A 140 0.07 14.76 -28.73
CA LEU A 140 -1.09 14.73 -29.60
C LEU A 140 -2.14 13.84 -28.95
N TRP A 141 -3.33 14.37 -28.72
CA TRP A 141 -4.46 13.55 -28.28
C TRP A 141 -5.74 13.85 -29.04
N PHE A 142 -6.62 12.86 -29.05
CA PHE A 142 -7.98 12.96 -29.54
C PHE A 142 -8.95 12.92 -28.36
N GLU A 143 -9.77 13.93 -28.22
CA GLU A 143 -10.74 14.07 -27.12
C GLU A 143 -12.16 13.80 -27.61
N VAL A 144 -12.91 12.99 -26.86
CA VAL A 144 -14.36 12.78 -27.06
C VAL A 144 -15.05 12.85 -25.71
N THR A 145 -16.08 13.70 -25.60
CA THR A 145 -16.90 13.82 -24.39
C THR A 145 -18.22 13.07 -24.56
N HIS A 146 -18.54 12.21 -23.60
CA HIS A 146 -19.76 11.39 -23.54
C HIS A 146 -20.62 11.81 -22.35
N GLN A 147 -21.94 11.64 -22.47
CA GLN A 147 -22.92 12.05 -21.44
C GLN A 147 -23.69 10.87 -20.81
N THR A 148 -23.47 9.65 -21.30
CA THR A 148 -24.19 8.44 -20.92
C THR A 148 -23.21 7.38 -20.40
N ALA A 149 -23.61 6.60 -19.40
CA ALA A 149 -22.92 5.38 -19.06
C ALA A 149 -23.33 4.27 -20.03
N ARG A 150 -22.51 3.22 -20.13
CA ARG A 150 -22.95 2.00 -20.83
C ARG A 150 -24.18 1.40 -20.11
N PRO A 151 -25.24 1.01 -20.85
CA PRO A 151 -26.45 0.45 -20.26
C PRO A 151 -26.18 -0.90 -19.57
N VAL A 152 -27.00 -1.22 -18.58
CA VAL A 152 -27.09 -2.57 -17.99
C VAL A 152 -28.23 -3.29 -18.71
N ASP A 153 -28.16 -4.62 -18.87
CA ASP A 153 -29.16 -5.39 -19.63
C ASP A 153 -30.61 -5.01 -19.23
N GLY A 154 -31.39 -4.52 -20.19
CA GLY A 154 -32.80 -4.19 -20.01
C GLY A 154 -33.11 -2.81 -19.43
N SER A 155 -32.11 -1.96 -19.17
CA SER A 155 -32.32 -0.58 -18.67
C SER A 155 -31.76 0.49 -19.60
N LEU A 156 -32.34 1.69 -19.51
CA LEU A 156 -31.81 2.89 -20.15
C LEU A 156 -30.43 3.24 -19.59
N PRO A 157 -29.53 3.82 -20.40
CA PRO A 157 -28.22 4.25 -19.93
C PRO A 157 -28.35 5.31 -18.83
N ASP A 158 -27.56 5.16 -17.77
CA ASP A 158 -27.49 6.16 -16.70
C ASP A 158 -26.80 7.44 -17.20
N VAL A 159 -27.14 8.58 -16.60
CA VAL A 159 -26.43 9.84 -16.85
C VAL A 159 -24.98 9.76 -16.35
N HIS A 160 -24.01 10.05 -17.21
CA HIS A 160 -22.58 10.02 -16.86
C HIS A 160 -21.73 10.89 -17.78
N LEU A 161 -21.36 12.07 -17.29
CA LEU A 161 -20.49 12.99 -18.00
C LEU A 161 -19.02 12.57 -17.83
N HIS A 162 -18.36 12.23 -18.93
CA HIS A 162 -16.97 11.80 -18.95
C HIS A 162 -16.30 12.11 -20.29
N SER A 163 -14.97 12.17 -20.30
CA SER A 163 -14.19 12.46 -21.50
C SER A 163 -13.06 11.47 -21.67
N HIS A 164 -12.95 10.90 -22.88
CA HIS A 164 -11.87 10.03 -23.32
C HIS A 164 -10.83 10.86 -24.05
N ASN A 165 -9.58 10.80 -23.59
CA ASN A 165 -8.46 11.56 -24.15
C ASN A 165 -7.39 10.59 -24.62
N VAL A 166 -7.45 10.25 -25.90
CA VAL A 166 -6.60 9.25 -26.54
C VAL A 166 -5.29 9.91 -26.96
N ILE A 167 -4.27 9.74 -26.13
CA ILE A 167 -2.92 10.21 -26.41
C ILE A 167 -2.24 9.20 -27.33
N PHE A 168 -1.89 9.64 -28.53
CA PHE A 168 -1.11 8.82 -29.46
C PHE A 168 0.33 8.75 -28.95
N ASN A 169 0.98 7.59 -29.09
CA ASN A 169 2.33 7.38 -28.56
C ASN A 169 3.42 8.08 -29.40
N ALA A 170 3.37 9.41 -29.46
CA ALA A 170 4.27 10.27 -30.20
C ALA A 170 4.49 11.60 -29.46
N THR A 171 5.72 12.11 -29.54
CA THR A 171 6.13 13.43 -29.07
C THR A 171 7.30 13.92 -29.92
N HIS A 172 7.44 15.24 -30.08
CA HIS A 172 8.49 15.87 -30.86
C HIS A 172 9.71 16.22 -30.01
N ASP A 173 10.85 15.65 -30.35
CA ASP A 173 12.15 15.98 -29.74
C ASP A 173 12.77 17.16 -30.49
N ARG A 174 12.61 18.37 -29.93
CA ARG A 174 13.11 19.62 -30.55
C ARG A 174 14.62 19.62 -30.77
N VAL A 175 15.39 18.86 -29.98
CA VAL A 175 16.85 18.81 -30.08
C VAL A 175 17.30 17.93 -31.26
N GLU A 176 16.55 16.86 -31.54
CA GLU A 176 16.86 15.96 -32.66
C GLU A 176 15.97 16.22 -33.90
N GLY A 177 15.05 17.18 -33.83
CA GLY A 177 14.16 17.56 -34.93
C GLY A 177 13.25 16.44 -35.42
N THR A 178 12.96 15.44 -34.56
CA THR A 178 12.24 14.23 -34.97
C THR A 178 11.18 13.82 -33.96
N ASN A 179 10.13 13.18 -34.47
CA ASN A 179 9.08 12.60 -33.65
C ASN A 179 9.51 11.22 -33.13
N LYS A 180 9.30 10.99 -31.85
CA LYS A 180 9.67 9.78 -31.11
C LYS A 180 8.52 9.29 -30.25
N ALA A 181 8.61 8.04 -29.80
CA ALA A 181 7.66 7.51 -28.83
C ALA A 181 7.77 8.23 -27.48
N GLY A 182 6.64 8.46 -26.83
CA GLY A 182 6.57 9.11 -25.52
C GLY A 182 6.94 8.15 -24.38
N GLN A 183 7.49 8.71 -23.29
CA GLN A 183 7.76 7.99 -22.04
C GLN A 183 6.67 8.33 -21.01
N PHE A 184 5.67 7.46 -20.90
CA PHE A 184 4.47 7.73 -20.08
C PHE A 184 4.53 7.17 -18.65
N ARG A 185 5.67 6.60 -18.23
CA ARG A 185 5.80 5.96 -16.90
C ARG A 185 5.54 6.96 -15.77
N ASP A 186 6.17 8.14 -15.83
CA ASP A 186 6.04 9.16 -14.77
C ASP A 186 4.70 9.89 -14.83
N ILE A 187 4.15 10.12 -16.02
CA ILE A 187 2.78 10.60 -16.22
C ILE A 187 1.79 9.64 -15.55
N LYS A 188 1.88 8.34 -15.85
CA LYS A 188 1.01 7.32 -15.25
C LYS A 188 1.12 7.27 -13.73
N ARG A 189 2.34 7.39 -13.19
CA ARG A 189 2.60 7.45 -11.74
C ARG A 189 1.97 8.69 -11.09
N SER A 190 1.87 9.79 -11.82
CA SER A 190 1.32 11.08 -11.39
C SER A 190 -0.19 11.24 -11.63
N MET A 191 -0.89 10.21 -12.14
CA MET A 191 -2.35 10.29 -12.41
C MET A 191 -3.19 10.81 -11.22
N PRO A 192 -2.95 10.38 -9.96
CA PRO A 192 -3.73 10.90 -8.84
C PRO A 192 -3.54 12.42 -8.59
N TYR A 193 -2.35 12.95 -8.91
CA TYR A 193 -2.08 14.39 -8.85
C TYR A 193 -2.91 15.16 -9.88
N TYR A 194 -2.91 14.73 -11.16
CA TYR A 194 -3.76 15.36 -12.18
C TYR A 194 -5.25 15.19 -11.89
N GLN A 195 -5.66 14.06 -11.30
CA GLN A 195 -7.03 13.86 -10.86
C GLN A 195 -7.45 14.90 -9.81
N ALA A 196 -6.58 15.18 -8.82
CA ALA A 196 -6.85 16.19 -7.81
C ALA A 196 -6.92 17.60 -8.42
N MET A 197 -6.05 17.93 -9.39
CA MET A 197 -6.12 19.18 -10.14
C MET A 197 -7.43 19.32 -10.91
N PHE A 198 -7.82 18.29 -11.67
CA PHE A 198 -9.07 18.27 -12.43
C PHE A 198 -10.29 18.49 -11.53
N HIS A 199 -10.40 17.76 -10.42
CA HIS A 199 -11.50 17.94 -9.48
C HIS A 199 -11.50 19.33 -8.84
N LYS A 200 -10.33 19.88 -8.51
CA LYS A 200 -10.22 21.23 -7.97
C LYS A 200 -10.70 22.28 -8.96
N ARG A 201 -10.21 22.24 -10.21
CA ARG A 201 -10.63 23.12 -11.31
C ARG A 201 -12.13 23.06 -11.56
N LEU A 202 -12.66 21.84 -11.69
CA LEU A 202 -14.09 21.65 -11.92
C LEU A 202 -14.91 22.19 -10.76
N SER A 203 -14.48 21.94 -9.51
CA SER A 203 -15.16 22.47 -8.34
C SER A 203 -15.16 24.01 -8.30
N ASP A 204 -14.04 24.64 -8.67
CA ASP A 204 -13.92 26.10 -8.68
C ASP A 204 -14.82 26.74 -9.74
N LYS A 205 -14.80 26.20 -10.96
CA LYS A 205 -15.67 26.67 -12.05
C LYS A 205 -17.14 26.49 -11.69
N LEU A 206 -17.51 25.40 -11.02
CA LEU A 206 -18.88 25.18 -10.55
C LEU A 206 -19.27 26.17 -9.44
N ILE A 207 -18.35 26.54 -8.54
CA ILE A 207 -18.60 27.59 -7.53
C ILE A 207 -18.80 28.95 -8.22
N ASP A 208 -17.98 29.27 -9.22
CA ASP A 208 -18.12 30.51 -10.02
C ASP A 208 -19.47 30.58 -10.77
N LEU A 209 -20.02 29.42 -11.13
CA LEU A 209 -21.36 29.28 -11.71
C LEU A 209 -22.51 29.33 -10.68
N GLY A 210 -22.18 29.39 -9.38
CA GLY A 210 -23.11 29.53 -8.25
C GLY A 210 -23.42 28.24 -7.47
N TYR A 211 -22.79 27.12 -7.83
CA TYR A 211 -23.10 25.83 -7.20
C TYR A 211 -22.34 25.61 -5.88
N GLY A 212 -23.06 25.16 -4.86
CA GLY A 212 -22.47 24.70 -3.60
C GLY A 212 -21.76 23.36 -3.79
N ILE A 213 -20.54 23.24 -3.25
CA ILE A 213 -19.71 22.03 -3.34
C ILE A 213 -19.61 21.36 -1.97
N ARG A 214 -19.89 20.06 -1.93
CA ARG A 214 -19.65 19.18 -0.78
C ARG A 214 -18.50 18.24 -1.11
N ARG A 215 -17.35 18.43 -0.46
CA ARG A 215 -16.19 17.54 -0.66
C ARG A 215 -16.46 16.14 -0.08
N THR A 216 -15.99 15.11 -0.78
CA THR A 216 -15.99 13.71 -0.32
C THR A 216 -14.56 13.26 0.06
N ASP A 217 -14.38 11.98 0.38
CA ASP A 217 -13.06 11.40 0.70
C ASP A 217 -12.08 11.49 -0.48
N LYS A 218 -12.57 11.35 -1.72
CA LYS A 218 -11.75 11.27 -2.94
C LYS A 218 -12.02 12.37 -3.97
N ALA A 219 -13.17 13.03 -3.89
CA ALA A 219 -13.64 14.00 -4.88
C ALA A 219 -14.59 15.03 -4.22
N PHE A 220 -15.71 15.31 -4.88
CA PHE A 220 -16.80 16.13 -4.36
C PHE A 220 -18.13 15.73 -4.99
N GLU A 221 -19.22 16.20 -4.41
CA GLU A 221 -20.55 16.23 -5.00
C GLU A 221 -21.12 17.66 -4.89
N ILE A 222 -22.14 17.99 -5.67
CA ILE A 222 -22.91 19.23 -5.52
C ILE A 222 -23.75 19.13 -4.23
N ALA A 223 -23.68 20.15 -3.36
CA ALA A 223 -24.24 20.12 -2.01
C ALA A 223 -25.77 19.88 -1.98
N ASN A 224 -26.50 20.37 -2.99
CA ASN A 224 -27.96 20.28 -3.06
C ASN A 224 -28.46 19.15 -3.99
N VAL A 225 -27.59 18.22 -4.39
CA VAL A 225 -28.02 17.00 -5.10
C VAL A 225 -28.17 15.89 -4.08
N PRO A 226 -29.39 15.38 -3.83
CA PRO A 226 -29.63 14.36 -2.82
C PRO A 226 -28.86 13.07 -3.09
N GLN A 227 -28.40 12.40 -2.02
CA GLN A 227 -27.68 11.13 -2.14
C GLN A 227 -28.56 10.04 -2.77
N VAL A 228 -29.88 10.07 -2.56
CA VAL A 228 -30.84 9.15 -3.18
C VAL A 228 -30.83 9.26 -4.72
N ALA A 229 -30.73 10.47 -5.27
CA ALA A 229 -30.63 10.68 -6.71
C ALA A 229 -29.28 10.18 -7.28
N ILE A 230 -28.19 10.41 -6.55
CA ILE A 230 -26.86 9.88 -6.90
C ILE A 230 -26.88 8.35 -6.95
N ASN A 231 -27.48 7.72 -5.94
CA ASN A 231 -27.60 6.27 -5.85
C ASN A 231 -28.47 5.70 -6.99
N HIS A 232 -29.54 6.41 -7.37
CA HIS A 232 -30.44 6.02 -8.46
C HIS A 232 -29.75 5.92 -9.82
N PHE A 233 -28.93 6.90 -10.20
CA PHE A 233 -28.17 6.90 -11.46
C PHE A 233 -26.79 6.26 -11.37
N SER A 234 -26.59 5.46 -10.34
CA SER A 234 -25.39 4.65 -10.14
C SER A 234 -25.68 3.16 -10.35
N LYS A 235 -26.70 2.79 -11.16
CA LYS A 235 -27.15 1.39 -11.36
C LYS A 235 -26.01 0.49 -11.81
N ARG A 236 -25.16 0.98 -12.73
CA ARG A 236 -23.97 0.22 -13.17
C ARG A 236 -22.92 0.06 -12.07
N THR A 237 -22.64 1.10 -11.31
CA THR A 237 -21.69 1.05 -10.19
C THR A 237 -22.20 0.12 -9.08
N ASN A 238 -23.52 0.15 -8.83
CA ASN A 238 -24.20 -0.72 -7.88
C ASN A 238 -24.17 -2.17 -8.35
N ALA A 239 -24.52 -2.45 -9.61
CA ALA A 239 -24.47 -3.79 -10.19
C ALA A 239 -23.05 -4.37 -10.23
N ILE A 240 -22.05 -3.55 -10.60
CA ILE A 240 -20.64 -3.95 -10.51
C ILE A 240 -20.25 -4.17 -9.05
N GLY A 241 -20.67 -3.31 -8.12
CA GLY A 241 -20.38 -3.42 -6.69
C GLY A 241 -21.05 -4.63 -6.02
N GLU A 242 -22.27 -4.98 -6.41
CA GLU A 242 -23.00 -6.16 -5.96
C GLU A 242 -22.35 -7.42 -6.52
N PHE A 243 -22.09 -7.46 -7.83
CA PHE A 243 -21.35 -8.56 -8.45
C PHE A 243 -19.94 -8.72 -7.87
N ALA A 244 -19.26 -7.61 -7.60
CA ALA A 244 -17.95 -7.58 -6.93
C ALA A 244 -18.01 -8.15 -5.53
N LYS A 245 -19.04 -7.79 -4.74
CA LYS A 245 -19.28 -8.34 -3.41
C LYS A 245 -19.61 -9.83 -3.47
N GLU A 246 -20.46 -10.25 -4.40
CA GLU A 246 -20.83 -11.66 -4.61
C GLU A 246 -19.65 -12.53 -5.05
N LYS A 247 -18.73 -11.98 -5.84
CA LYS A 247 -17.54 -12.69 -6.33
C LYS A 247 -16.27 -12.43 -5.51
N GLY A 248 -16.36 -11.65 -4.43
CA GLY A 248 -15.18 -11.24 -3.63
C GLY A 248 -14.13 -10.46 -4.42
N ILE A 249 -14.50 -9.86 -5.56
CA ILE A 249 -13.58 -9.13 -6.45
C ILE A 249 -13.42 -7.72 -5.91
N SER A 250 -12.21 -7.37 -5.50
CA SER A 250 -11.88 -6.03 -4.96
C SER A 250 -10.95 -5.22 -5.84
N ASP A 251 -10.39 -5.83 -6.89
CA ASP A 251 -9.41 -5.18 -7.78
C ASP A 251 -10.11 -4.26 -8.79
N PRO A 252 -9.85 -2.93 -8.75
CA PRO A 252 -10.38 -1.97 -9.72
C PRO A 252 -10.10 -2.33 -11.17
N LYS A 253 -8.98 -3.00 -11.45
CA LYS A 253 -8.58 -3.43 -12.79
C LYS A 253 -9.45 -4.59 -13.29
N VAL A 254 -9.68 -5.58 -12.43
CA VAL A 254 -10.57 -6.70 -12.72
C VAL A 254 -12.02 -6.22 -12.85
N LEU A 255 -12.46 -5.26 -12.02
CA LEU A 255 -13.77 -4.62 -12.15
C LEU A 255 -13.93 -3.86 -13.48
N ALA A 256 -12.88 -3.15 -13.91
CA ALA A 256 -12.86 -2.48 -15.21
C ALA A 256 -12.87 -3.47 -16.39
N GLU A 257 -12.13 -4.59 -16.28
CA GLU A 257 -12.11 -5.66 -17.29
C GLU A 257 -13.42 -6.44 -17.35
N LEU A 258 -14.05 -6.72 -16.20
CA LEU A 258 -15.37 -7.34 -16.13
C LEU A 258 -16.44 -6.45 -16.75
N GLY A 259 -16.39 -5.14 -16.43
CA GLY A 259 -17.23 -4.14 -17.05
C GLY A 259 -17.00 -3.95 -18.56
N ALA A 260 -15.89 -4.49 -19.10
CA ALA A 260 -15.61 -4.54 -20.53
C ALA A 260 -16.05 -5.86 -21.20
N LYS A 261 -16.21 -6.95 -20.44
CA LYS A 261 -16.54 -8.30 -20.93
C LYS A 261 -18.04 -8.62 -20.99
N THR A 262 -18.89 -7.95 -20.20
CA THR A 262 -20.35 -8.11 -20.26
C THR A 262 -20.93 -7.30 -21.43
N ARG A 263 -21.22 -7.98 -22.56
CA ARG A 263 -21.88 -7.41 -23.74
C ARG A 263 -23.39 -7.58 -23.64
N ALA A 264 -24.13 -6.48 -23.50
CA ALA A 264 -25.57 -6.42 -23.77
C ALA A 264 -25.83 -6.43 -25.29
N LYS A 265 -26.90 -7.10 -25.76
CA LYS A 265 -27.32 -7.11 -27.18
C LYS A 265 -28.01 -5.79 -27.57
N LYS A 266 -27.87 -5.42 -28.85
CA LYS A 266 -28.38 -4.19 -29.50
C LYS A 266 -29.85 -3.88 -29.15
N GLN A 267 -30.13 -2.69 -28.63
CA GLN A 267 -31.48 -2.09 -28.57
C GLN A 267 -31.56 -0.83 -29.46
N LYS A 268 -32.77 -0.45 -29.90
CA LYS A 268 -33.02 0.75 -30.74
C LYS A 268 -32.78 2.03 -29.92
N GLY A 269 -32.13 3.03 -30.53
CA GLY A 269 -31.62 4.23 -29.85
C GLY A 269 -32.65 5.34 -29.61
N HIS A 270 -32.76 5.79 -28.36
CA HIS A 270 -33.39 7.05 -27.91
C HIS A 270 -32.47 8.25 -28.11
N THR A 271 -32.95 9.41 -28.58
CA THR A 271 -32.15 10.65 -28.70
C THR A 271 -31.70 11.22 -27.34
N MET A 272 -30.69 12.10 -27.32
CA MET A 272 -30.28 12.79 -26.08
C MET A 272 -31.41 13.62 -25.45
N ALA A 273 -32.29 14.22 -26.27
CA ALA A 273 -33.46 14.94 -25.77
C ALA A 273 -34.49 14.00 -25.11
N GLU A 274 -34.70 12.81 -25.68
CA GLU A 274 -35.54 11.76 -25.09
C GLU A 274 -34.93 11.23 -23.80
N LEU A 275 -33.63 10.95 -23.77
CA LEU A 275 -32.91 10.51 -22.57
C LEU A 275 -32.98 11.55 -21.44
N LYS A 276 -32.77 12.83 -21.74
CA LYS A 276 -32.93 13.92 -20.75
C LYS A 276 -34.36 14.00 -20.23
N THR A 277 -35.35 13.83 -21.10
CA THR A 277 -36.78 13.84 -20.71
C THR A 277 -37.07 12.68 -19.76
N GLU A 278 -36.54 11.50 -20.07
CA GLU A 278 -36.74 10.28 -19.30
C GLU A 278 -35.98 10.30 -17.96
N TRP A 279 -34.73 10.79 -17.93
CA TRP A 279 -34.02 11.00 -16.66
C TRP A 279 -34.72 12.01 -15.76
N ARG A 280 -35.30 13.08 -16.33
CA ARG A 280 -36.13 14.02 -15.57
C ARG A 280 -37.41 13.38 -15.05
N ARG A 281 -38.02 12.46 -15.80
CA ARG A 281 -39.17 11.66 -15.33
C ARG A 281 -38.76 10.77 -14.16
N GLN A 282 -37.68 9.99 -14.30
CA GLN A 282 -37.15 9.11 -13.25
C GLN A 282 -36.85 9.89 -11.96
N LEU A 283 -36.27 11.09 -12.06
CA LEU A 283 -36.02 11.95 -10.89
C LEU A 283 -37.31 12.41 -10.18
N ARG A 284 -38.40 12.64 -10.91
CA ARG A 284 -39.67 13.08 -10.33
C ARG A 284 -40.48 11.93 -9.75
N GLU A 285 -40.45 10.78 -10.41
CA GLU A 285 -41.36 9.66 -10.13
C GLU A 285 -40.73 8.55 -9.28
N GLU A 286 -39.41 8.37 -9.36
CA GLU A 286 -38.70 7.23 -8.74
C GLU A 286 -37.81 7.66 -7.56
N VAL A 287 -37.55 8.96 -7.39
CA VAL A 287 -36.75 9.49 -6.28
C VAL A 287 -37.67 10.18 -5.26
N THR A 288 -38.02 9.45 -4.20
CA THR A 288 -38.77 10.01 -3.07
C THR A 288 -37.84 10.76 -2.13
N LEU A 289 -38.06 12.06 -1.99
CA LEU A 289 -37.31 12.95 -1.10
C LEU A 289 -37.82 12.83 0.34
N GLN A 290 -36.93 12.88 1.32
CA GLN A 290 -37.33 12.91 2.73
C GLN A 290 -37.90 14.28 3.11
N PRO A 291 -38.76 14.39 4.15
CA PRO A 291 -39.26 15.68 4.64
C PRO A 291 -38.09 16.62 4.99
N GLY A 292 -37.97 17.74 4.28
CA GLY A 292 -36.86 18.72 4.43
C GLY A 292 -35.84 18.72 3.29
N GLU A 293 -35.89 17.76 2.36
CA GLU A 293 -35.08 17.72 1.14
C GLU A 293 -35.82 18.38 -0.04
N ASP A 294 -36.16 19.67 0.04
CA ASP A 294 -36.84 20.36 -1.07
C ASP A 294 -35.89 20.53 -2.27
N VAL A 295 -36.11 19.81 -3.37
CA VAL A 295 -35.19 19.76 -4.52
C VAL A 295 -35.64 20.68 -5.65
N MET A 296 -35.13 21.90 -5.60
CA MET A 296 -34.69 22.61 -6.80
C MET A 296 -33.19 22.88 -6.62
N PRO A 297 -32.32 22.56 -7.59
CA PRO A 297 -30.93 23.01 -7.54
C PRO A 297 -30.91 24.54 -7.59
N VAL A 298 -30.94 25.19 -6.43
CA VAL A 298 -30.87 26.65 -6.34
C VAL A 298 -29.48 27.08 -6.82
N ARG A 299 -29.43 27.75 -7.98
CA ARG A 299 -28.20 28.30 -8.60
C ARG A 299 -27.51 29.33 -7.70
N TYR A 300 -28.24 29.88 -6.73
CA TYR A 300 -27.71 30.78 -5.71
C TYR A 300 -27.69 30.04 -4.36
N ALA A 301 -26.54 29.51 -3.97
CA ALA A 301 -26.35 28.95 -2.64
C ALA A 301 -26.71 29.99 -1.55
N GLN A 302 -27.31 29.53 -0.45
CA GLN A 302 -27.40 30.30 0.79
C GLN A 302 -26.02 30.84 1.16
N LYS A 303 -25.96 32.07 1.71
CA LYS A 303 -24.74 32.78 2.18
C LYS A 303 -23.64 31.78 2.58
N ALA A 304 -22.56 31.73 1.80
CA ALA A 304 -21.38 30.98 2.18
C ALA A 304 -20.93 31.48 3.57
N TYR A 305 -20.84 30.57 4.53
CA TYR A 305 -20.11 30.85 5.76
C TYR A 305 -18.69 31.24 5.34
N ALA A 306 -18.15 32.31 5.91
CA ALA A 306 -16.81 32.77 5.59
C ALA A 306 -15.79 31.71 6.05
N ASP A 307 -15.41 30.79 5.15
CA ASP A 307 -14.32 29.85 5.38
C ASP A 307 -13.01 30.64 5.42
N ARG A 308 -12.42 30.74 6.62
CA ARG A 308 -11.18 31.47 6.88
C ARG A 308 -9.93 30.65 6.59
N THR A 309 -10.07 29.44 6.04
CA THR A 309 -8.92 28.59 5.70
C THR A 309 -8.00 29.32 4.73
N ILE A 310 -6.72 29.37 5.07
CA ILE A 310 -5.65 29.94 4.23
C ILE A 310 -4.83 28.82 3.56
N PRO A 311 -4.04 29.11 2.50
CA PRO A 311 -3.19 28.11 1.85
C PRO A 311 -2.31 27.33 2.84
N GLU A 312 -1.78 28.00 3.85
CA GLU A 312 -0.89 27.42 4.87
C GLU A 312 -1.55 26.29 5.65
N ASP A 313 -2.84 26.41 6.01
CA ASP A 313 -3.58 25.36 6.72
C ASP A 313 -3.69 24.08 5.88
N VAL A 314 -3.87 24.24 4.57
CA VAL A 314 -3.97 23.14 3.61
C VAL A 314 -2.63 22.46 3.40
N ILE A 315 -1.55 23.24 3.27
CA ILE A 315 -0.19 22.71 3.18
C ILE A 315 0.19 22.00 4.48
N ASP A 316 -0.15 22.54 5.65
CA ASP A 316 0.07 21.91 6.95
C ASP A 316 -0.61 20.56 7.07
N HIS A 317 -1.87 20.47 6.63
CA HIS A 317 -2.59 19.19 6.57
C HIS A 317 -1.87 18.20 5.64
N ALA A 318 -1.49 18.63 4.44
CA ALA A 318 -0.82 17.80 3.46
C ALA A 318 0.54 17.28 3.97
N LEU A 319 1.33 18.12 4.64
CA LEU A 319 2.61 17.74 5.25
C LEU A 319 2.40 16.75 6.41
N ARG A 320 1.47 17.02 7.33
CA ARG A 320 1.16 16.11 8.45
C ARG A 320 0.74 14.73 7.95
N HIS A 321 -0.18 14.68 6.99
CA HIS A 321 -0.61 13.43 6.34
C HIS A 321 0.55 12.71 5.66
N SER A 322 1.30 13.42 4.81
CA SER A 322 2.33 12.84 3.94
C SER A 322 3.49 12.25 4.73
N PHE A 323 3.91 12.94 5.79
CA PHE A 323 5.08 12.55 6.56
C PHE A 323 4.76 11.66 7.76
N GLU A 324 3.50 11.44 8.17
CA GLU A 324 3.17 10.53 9.29
C GLU A 324 3.78 9.12 9.14
N ARG A 325 3.81 8.60 7.91
CA ARG A 325 4.24 7.22 7.59
C ARG A 325 5.47 7.12 6.69
N ALA A 326 6.06 8.24 6.28
CA ALA A 326 7.25 8.25 5.42
C ALA A 326 8.16 9.44 5.74
N SER A 327 9.48 9.26 5.61
CA SER A 327 10.44 10.36 5.79
C SER A 327 10.64 11.20 4.53
N VAL A 328 10.40 10.59 3.36
CA VAL A 328 10.54 11.21 2.04
C VAL A 328 9.29 10.91 1.22
N LYS A 329 8.78 11.91 0.51
CA LYS A 329 7.62 11.79 -0.38
C LYS A 329 7.85 12.55 -1.69
N PRO A 330 7.39 12.03 -2.84
CA PRO A 330 7.38 12.80 -4.08
C PRO A 330 6.55 14.07 -3.92
N GLU A 331 7.05 15.18 -4.46
CA GLU A 331 6.40 16.51 -4.37
C GLU A 331 4.93 16.46 -4.79
N ARG A 332 4.66 15.85 -5.95
CA ARG A 332 3.31 15.71 -6.50
C ARG A 332 2.34 14.94 -5.62
N ARG A 333 2.83 14.04 -4.76
CA ARG A 333 1.97 13.33 -3.80
C ARG A 333 1.54 14.22 -2.65
N ILE A 334 2.36 15.19 -2.27
CA ILE A 334 2.01 16.16 -1.24
C ILE A 334 1.02 17.18 -1.82
N LEU A 335 1.31 17.70 -3.01
CA LEU A 335 0.40 18.62 -3.72
C LEU A 335 -0.94 17.97 -4.08
N GLU A 336 -0.95 16.68 -4.44
CA GLU A 336 -2.19 15.90 -4.61
C GLU A 336 -3.10 16.02 -3.37
N THR A 337 -2.55 15.79 -2.18
CA THR A 337 -3.29 15.90 -0.92
C THR A 337 -3.74 17.33 -0.67
N ALA A 338 -2.90 18.34 -0.94
CA ALA A 338 -3.24 19.75 -0.79
C ALA A 338 -4.41 20.16 -1.71
N TYR A 339 -4.35 19.80 -3.00
CA TYR A 339 -5.40 20.11 -3.96
C TYR A 339 -6.71 19.41 -3.58
N ARG A 340 -6.66 18.14 -3.20
CA ARG A 340 -7.85 17.42 -2.69
C ARG A 340 -8.42 18.11 -1.46
N GLN A 341 -7.57 18.53 -0.53
CA GLN A 341 -8.00 19.20 0.70
C GLN A 341 -8.70 20.54 0.43
N SER A 342 -8.29 21.24 -0.63
CA SER A 342 -8.82 22.54 -1.04
C SER A 342 -10.12 22.50 -1.87
N ILE A 343 -10.59 21.32 -2.30
CA ILE A 343 -11.83 21.20 -3.07
C ILE A 343 -13.01 21.81 -2.29
N GLY A 344 -13.80 22.64 -2.97
CA GLY A 344 -14.90 23.41 -2.37
C GLY A 344 -14.48 24.77 -1.80
N LYS A 345 -13.19 25.15 -1.88
CA LYS A 345 -12.65 26.42 -1.37
C LYS A 345 -12.16 27.29 -2.52
N ARG A 346 -13.06 28.09 -3.10
CA ARG A 346 -12.79 28.88 -4.32
C ARG A 346 -11.68 29.92 -4.16
N GLN A 347 -11.50 30.44 -2.94
CA GLN A 347 -10.46 31.39 -2.60
C GLN A 347 -9.04 30.80 -2.63
N LEU A 348 -8.91 29.46 -2.59
CA LEU A 348 -7.63 28.76 -2.63
C LEU A 348 -7.37 28.22 -4.03
N SER A 349 -6.63 28.94 -4.87
CA SER A 349 -6.30 28.45 -6.22
C SER A 349 -5.17 27.41 -6.21
N ILE A 350 -5.08 26.60 -7.27
CA ILE A 350 -3.97 25.65 -7.47
C ILE A 350 -2.63 26.39 -7.47
N GLU A 351 -2.54 27.54 -8.15
CA GLU A 351 -1.33 28.35 -8.24
C GLU A 351 -0.97 28.95 -6.89
N GLY A 352 -1.96 29.41 -6.11
CA GLY A 352 -1.76 29.94 -4.76
C GLY A 352 -1.22 28.88 -3.80
N LEU A 353 -1.79 27.68 -3.83
CA LEU A 353 -1.33 26.53 -3.04
C LEU A 353 0.07 26.09 -3.46
N THR A 354 0.35 26.04 -4.76
CA THR A 354 1.66 25.68 -5.28
C THR A 354 2.71 26.71 -4.88
N LYS A 355 2.42 28.01 -4.98
CA LYS A 355 3.31 29.08 -4.50
C LYS A 355 3.54 29.02 -2.98
N CYS A 356 2.50 28.78 -2.20
CA CYS A 356 2.62 28.60 -0.74
C CYS A 356 3.51 27.41 -0.40
N PHE A 357 3.28 26.27 -1.05
CA PHE A 357 4.14 25.10 -0.94
C PHE A 357 5.58 25.42 -1.35
N ASP A 358 5.77 26.08 -2.50
CA ASP A 358 7.08 26.45 -3.04
C ASP A 358 7.87 27.37 -2.12
N GLY A 359 7.21 28.32 -1.46
CA GLY A 359 7.78 29.25 -0.49
C GLY A 359 7.93 28.72 0.94
N ASP A 360 7.42 27.53 1.26
CA ASP A 360 7.47 26.99 2.61
C ASP A 360 8.90 26.57 3.00
N SER A 361 9.53 27.39 3.82
CA SER A 361 10.91 27.18 4.29
C SER A 361 11.11 25.91 5.12
N ARG A 362 10.05 25.23 5.57
CA ARG A 362 10.15 23.95 6.29
C ARG A 362 10.42 22.79 5.35
N ILE A 363 10.13 22.93 4.05
CA ILE A 363 10.24 21.87 3.06
C ILE A 363 11.66 21.85 2.49
N ILE A 364 12.22 20.65 2.37
CA ILE A 364 13.52 20.41 1.72
C ILE A 364 13.24 19.62 0.46
N ARG A 365 13.60 20.18 -0.70
CA ARG A 365 13.42 19.57 -2.03
C ARG A 365 14.75 19.07 -2.55
N VAL A 366 14.77 17.85 -3.07
CA VAL A 366 15.91 17.26 -3.74
C VAL A 366 15.45 16.63 -5.05
N LYS A 367 16.18 16.88 -6.13
CA LYS A 367 15.90 16.26 -7.43
C LYS A 367 16.64 14.94 -7.54
N GLU A 368 15.91 13.84 -7.57
CA GLU A 368 16.45 12.50 -7.78
C GLU A 368 15.99 11.94 -9.12
N LYS A 369 16.94 11.67 -10.02
CA LYS A 369 16.66 11.20 -11.39
C LYS A 369 15.67 12.16 -12.08
N HIS A 370 14.45 11.71 -12.36
CA HIS A 370 13.40 12.47 -13.05
C HIS A 370 12.34 13.07 -12.11
N GLN A 371 12.49 12.94 -10.78
CA GLN A 371 11.48 13.35 -9.82
C GLN A 371 12.03 14.31 -8.76
N VAL A 372 11.20 15.27 -8.35
CA VAL A 372 11.45 16.06 -7.15
C VAL A 372 10.81 15.32 -5.97
N VAL A 373 11.63 15.02 -4.98
CA VAL A 373 11.21 14.40 -3.72
C VAL A 373 11.48 15.36 -2.59
N CYS A 374 10.63 15.30 -1.57
CA CYS A 374 10.60 16.24 -0.47
C CYS A 374 10.74 15.52 0.87
N THR A 375 11.42 16.20 1.79
CA THR A 375 11.33 15.96 3.24
C THR A 375 11.06 17.30 3.95
N THR A 376 10.99 17.30 5.28
CA THR A 376 10.83 18.53 6.05
C THR A 376 11.94 18.69 7.09
N LYS A 377 12.24 19.95 7.46
CA LYS A 377 13.21 20.27 8.52
C LYS A 377 12.91 19.53 9.84
N PRO A 378 11.66 19.43 10.34
CA PRO A 378 11.35 18.64 11.53
C PRO A 378 11.70 17.16 11.38
N VAL A 379 11.33 16.54 10.24
CA VAL A 379 11.65 15.12 10.00
C VAL A 379 13.16 14.88 9.95
N LEU A 380 13.90 15.75 9.26
CA LEU A 380 15.36 15.69 9.23
C LEU A 380 15.98 15.88 10.62
N ALA A 381 15.45 16.81 11.42
CA ALA A 381 15.92 17.06 12.78
C ALA A 381 15.68 15.86 13.72
N GLU A 382 14.53 15.18 13.59
CA GLU A 382 14.26 13.94 14.33
C GLU A 382 15.29 12.86 13.97
N GLU A 383 15.53 12.60 12.68
CA GLU A 383 16.51 11.59 12.25
C GLU A 383 17.95 11.97 12.65
N LYS A 384 18.34 13.24 12.53
CA LYS A 384 19.64 13.74 13.02
C LYS A 384 19.80 13.48 14.51
N ARG A 385 18.79 13.83 15.32
CA ARG A 385 18.80 13.58 16.76
C ARG A 385 18.94 12.10 17.09
N MET A 386 18.26 11.22 16.37
CA MET A 386 18.39 9.77 16.54
C MET A 386 19.82 9.30 16.32
N VAL A 387 20.44 9.73 15.21
CA VAL A 387 21.83 9.38 14.87
C VAL A 387 22.83 9.99 15.87
N GLU A 388 22.64 11.23 16.28
CA GLU A 388 23.49 11.91 17.26
C GLU A 388 23.46 11.22 18.61
N LEU A 389 22.26 10.85 19.11
CA LEU A 389 22.13 10.09 20.35
C LEU A 389 22.88 8.76 20.30
N ALA A 390 22.76 8.03 19.19
CA ALA A 390 23.48 6.76 19.03
C ALA A 390 25.00 6.97 18.95
N ARG A 391 25.47 7.99 18.23
CA ARG A 391 26.90 8.31 18.10
C ARG A 391 27.55 8.77 19.41
N GLN A 392 26.81 9.51 20.24
CA GLN A 392 27.25 9.87 21.60
C GLN A 392 27.46 8.64 22.48
N GLY A 393 26.83 7.51 22.13
CA GLY A 393 27.03 6.23 22.79
C GLY A 393 28.29 5.48 22.37
N LEU A 394 29.01 5.92 21.33
CA LEU A 394 30.22 5.22 20.86
C LEU A 394 31.36 5.38 21.87
N ASN A 395 32.02 4.28 22.22
CA ASN A 395 33.11 4.23 23.20
C ASN A 395 32.78 4.86 24.57
N SER A 396 31.50 4.91 24.97
CA SER A 396 31.08 5.58 26.20
C SER A 396 30.89 4.65 27.39
N GLN A 397 30.97 3.33 27.18
CA GLN A 397 30.69 2.30 28.19
C GLN A 397 31.91 1.45 28.50
N GLN A 398 31.92 0.88 29.71
CA GLN A 398 32.82 -0.22 30.03
C GLN A 398 32.31 -1.52 29.36
N PRO A 399 33.19 -2.33 28.76
CA PRO A 399 32.79 -3.63 28.24
C PRO A 399 32.42 -4.56 29.41
N LEU A 400 31.50 -5.51 29.17
CA LEU A 400 31.15 -6.50 30.20
C LEU A 400 32.33 -7.44 30.45
N TYR A 401 33.09 -7.72 29.40
CA TYR A 401 34.30 -8.52 29.44
C TYR A 401 35.40 -7.88 28.58
N ARG A 402 36.66 -7.96 29.02
CA ARG A 402 37.82 -7.56 28.18
C ARG A 402 38.06 -8.54 27.03
N LYS A 403 37.79 -9.82 27.28
CA LYS A 403 37.84 -10.92 26.31
C LYS A 403 36.60 -11.78 26.54
N ALA A 404 35.90 -12.13 25.46
CA ALA A 404 34.70 -12.94 25.56
C ALA A 404 35.01 -14.28 26.27
N PRO A 405 34.14 -14.73 27.20
CA PRO A 405 34.26 -16.04 27.83
C PRO A 405 34.05 -17.16 26.82
N ALA A 406 34.37 -18.40 27.21
CA ALA A 406 34.09 -19.57 26.37
C ALA A 406 32.57 -19.70 26.15
N LEU A 407 32.17 -19.70 24.88
CA LEU A 407 30.78 -19.81 24.45
C LEU A 407 30.39 -21.26 24.20
N ALA A 408 29.09 -21.54 24.21
CA ALA A 408 28.59 -22.89 24.01
C ALA A 408 29.02 -23.47 22.64
N PRO A 409 29.52 -24.74 22.59
CA PRO A 409 30.14 -25.33 21.40
C PRO A 409 29.16 -25.62 20.25
N HIS A 410 27.86 -25.62 20.51
CA HIS A 410 26.83 -25.82 19.49
C HIS A 410 26.55 -24.57 18.65
N LEU A 411 27.07 -23.40 19.06
CA LEU A 411 26.93 -22.15 18.33
C LEU A 411 27.89 -22.14 17.13
N ASN A 412 27.42 -21.64 15.99
CA ASN A 412 28.28 -21.43 14.83
C ASN A 412 29.13 -20.15 14.98
N ASP A 413 30.17 -20.02 14.17
CA ASP A 413 31.13 -18.91 14.24
C ASP A 413 30.47 -17.53 14.16
N HIS A 414 29.44 -17.36 13.32
CA HIS A 414 28.73 -16.08 13.20
C HIS A 414 27.96 -15.74 14.48
N GLN A 415 27.33 -16.74 15.11
CA GLN A 415 26.65 -16.57 16.39
C GLN A 415 27.65 -16.27 17.52
N GLN A 416 28.78 -16.98 17.55
CA GLN A 416 29.83 -16.75 18.54
C GLN A 416 30.41 -15.35 18.42
N ASN A 417 30.73 -14.89 17.21
CA ASN A 417 31.23 -13.55 16.95
C ASN A 417 30.23 -12.47 17.39
N ALA A 418 28.94 -12.65 17.08
CA ALA A 418 27.90 -11.69 17.50
C ALA A 418 27.78 -11.57 19.02
N ILE A 419 27.89 -12.69 19.76
CA ILE A 419 27.89 -12.68 21.23
C ILE A 419 29.18 -12.04 21.76
N ALA A 420 30.34 -12.40 21.21
CA ALA A 420 31.61 -11.83 21.61
C ALA A 420 31.63 -10.30 21.43
N ASP A 421 31.10 -9.81 20.32
CA ASP A 421 31.00 -8.37 20.03
C ASP A 421 30.18 -7.63 21.09
N ILE A 422 28.97 -8.11 21.45
CA ILE A 422 28.14 -7.42 22.46
C ILE A 422 28.71 -7.49 23.87
N LEU A 423 29.47 -8.55 24.19
CA LEU A 423 30.08 -8.72 25.52
C LEU A 423 31.34 -7.85 25.68
N THR A 424 32.07 -7.60 24.59
CA THR A 424 33.36 -6.91 24.60
C THR A 424 33.32 -5.47 24.10
N THR A 425 32.19 -5.02 23.53
CA THR A 425 32.04 -3.65 23.04
C THR A 425 32.08 -2.58 24.14
N THR A 426 32.72 -1.46 23.83
CA THR A 426 32.71 -0.21 24.60
C THR A 426 31.56 0.72 24.19
N ASP A 427 30.79 0.36 23.17
CA ASP A 427 29.64 1.14 22.72
C ASP A 427 28.43 0.91 23.63
N GLN A 428 27.64 1.97 23.79
CA GLN A 428 26.35 1.91 24.47
C GLN A 428 25.30 1.20 23.62
N THR A 429 25.31 1.42 22.30
CA THR A 429 24.36 0.81 21.38
C THR A 429 25.09 -0.15 20.43
N SER A 430 24.56 -1.35 20.25
CA SER A 430 25.07 -2.34 19.30
C SER A 430 23.94 -2.98 18.53
N ILE A 431 24.20 -3.38 17.29
CA ILE A 431 23.20 -3.97 16.41
C ILE A 431 23.58 -5.43 16.14
N ILE A 432 22.62 -6.34 16.31
CA ILE A 432 22.74 -7.72 15.83
C ILE A 432 21.73 -7.90 14.70
N ARG A 433 22.25 -7.94 13.47
CA ARG A 433 21.42 -8.23 12.31
C ARG A 433 21.45 -9.72 12.04
N GLY A 434 20.35 -10.39 12.30
CA GLY A 434 20.20 -11.82 11.98
C GLY A 434 19.17 -12.02 10.89
N ALA A 435 19.54 -12.68 9.80
CA ALA A 435 18.58 -13.13 8.78
C ALA A 435 17.47 -14.00 9.40
N ALA A 436 16.32 -14.08 8.72
CA ALA A 436 15.21 -14.91 9.15
C ALA A 436 15.64 -16.37 9.38
N GLY A 437 15.62 -16.82 10.63
CA GLY A 437 15.92 -18.21 10.97
C GLY A 437 17.38 -18.53 11.29
N THR A 438 18.18 -17.54 11.72
CA THR A 438 19.59 -17.73 12.10
C THR A 438 19.84 -18.10 13.57
N GLY A 439 18.76 -18.29 14.34
CA GLY A 439 18.86 -18.68 15.76
C GLY A 439 19.10 -17.51 16.71
N LYS A 440 18.48 -16.33 16.48
CA LYS A 440 18.55 -15.17 17.38
C LYS A 440 18.17 -15.50 18.82
N ALA A 441 17.13 -16.31 19.01
CA ALA A 441 16.74 -16.77 20.34
C ALA A 441 17.89 -17.49 21.06
N THR A 442 18.62 -18.36 20.35
CA THR A 442 19.79 -19.06 20.88
C THR A 442 20.91 -18.08 21.26
N ILE A 443 21.16 -17.07 20.43
CA ILE A 443 22.10 -15.98 20.74
C ILE A 443 21.68 -15.25 22.01
N MET A 444 20.41 -14.88 22.13
CA MET A 444 19.88 -14.16 23.29
C MET A 444 19.95 -14.98 24.58
N VAL A 445 19.66 -16.29 24.52
CA VAL A 445 19.74 -17.19 25.67
C VAL A 445 21.18 -17.30 26.16
N GLU A 446 22.15 -17.50 25.27
CA GLU A 446 23.56 -17.58 25.66
C GLU A 446 24.07 -16.21 26.15
N ALA A 447 23.70 -15.12 25.48
CA ALA A 447 24.07 -13.76 25.90
C ALA A 447 23.54 -13.45 27.31
N ARG A 448 22.29 -13.80 27.62
CA ARG A 448 21.69 -13.62 28.96
C ARG A 448 22.55 -14.22 30.05
N LYS A 449 22.97 -15.48 29.87
CA LYS A 449 23.81 -16.20 30.83
C LYS A 449 25.09 -15.41 31.15
N HIS A 450 25.79 -14.92 30.14
CA HIS A 450 27.05 -14.18 30.34
C HIS A 450 26.82 -12.75 30.86
N ILE A 451 25.72 -12.09 30.47
CA ILE A 451 25.34 -10.77 31.00
C ILE A 451 25.04 -10.86 32.50
N GLU A 452 24.30 -11.88 32.92
CA GLU A 452 23.97 -12.15 34.33
C GLU A 452 25.20 -12.53 35.14
N ASN A 453 26.11 -13.34 34.57
CA ASN A 453 27.40 -13.64 35.20
C ASN A 453 28.31 -12.40 35.38
N ALA A 454 28.14 -11.38 34.54
CA ALA A 454 28.82 -10.09 34.70
C ALA A 454 28.13 -9.16 35.72
N GLY A 455 27.12 -9.65 36.45
CA GLY A 455 26.39 -8.90 37.48
C GLY A 455 25.36 -7.92 36.92
N LYS A 456 24.91 -8.09 35.68
CA LYS A 456 23.90 -7.25 35.01
C LYS A 456 22.65 -8.05 34.71
N GLN A 457 21.50 -7.39 34.71
CA GLN A 457 20.24 -7.99 34.28
C GLN A 457 19.98 -7.68 32.79
N LEU A 458 19.40 -8.67 32.10
CA LEU A 458 18.97 -8.52 30.71
C LEU A 458 17.45 -8.27 30.65
N PHE A 459 17.08 -7.07 30.24
CA PHE A 459 15.69 -6.71 29.94
C PHE A 459 15.43 -6.97 28.46
N VAL A 460 14.33 -7.65 28.15
CA VAL A 460 13.98 -7.98 26.76
C VAL A 460 12.65 -7.34 26.40
N VAL A 461 12.64 -6.60 25.29
CA VAL A 461 11.42 -5.99 24.75
C VAL A 461 11.29 -6.23 23.25
N ALA A 462 10.06 -6.13 22.73
CA ALA A 462 9.81 -6.12 21.28
C ALA A 462 8.72 -5.11 20.89
N PRO A 463 8.67 -4.63 19.63
CA PRO A 463 7.69 -3.63 19.20
C PRO A 463 6.23 -4.09 19.28
N THR A 464 5.97 -5.37 19.01
CA THR A 464 4.60 -5.92 18.96
C THR A 464 4.30 -6.82 20.15
N SER A 465 3.04 -6.82 20.61
CA SER A 465 2.57 -7.73 21.67
C SER A 465 2.81 -9.20 21.31
N GLN A 466 2.65 -9.56 20.04
CA GLN A 466 2.85 -10.94 19.57
C GLN A 466 4.32 -11.35 19.61
N ALA A 467 5.26 -10.46 19.26
CA ALA A 467 6.69 -10.74 19.37
C ALA A 467 7.11 -10.83 20.85
N ALA A 468 6.71 -9.86 21.68
CA ALA A 468 7.08 -9.82 23.10
C ALA A 468 6.44 -10.94 23.92
N ARG A 469 5.10 -11.03 23.93
CA ARG A 469 4.36 -11.93 24.84
C ARG A 469 3.96 -13.25 24.21
N GLY A 470 4.12 -13.39 22.90
CA GLY A 470 3.87 -14.64 22.18
C GLY A 470 5.17 -15.39 21.92
N VAL A 471 6.03 -14.83 21.07
CA VAL A 471 7.27 -15.49 20.61
C VAL A 471 8.31 -15.53 21.72
N LEU A 472 8.76 -14.39 22.25
CA LEU A 472 9.86 -14.33 23.22
C LEU A 472 9.54 -15.07 24.54
N VAL A 473 8.30 -14.96 25.04
CA VAL A 473 7.86 -15.73 26.22
C VAL A 473 7.96 -17.24 25.95
N SER A 474 7.53 -17.72 24.77
CA SER A 474 7.66 -19.14 24.41
C SER A 474 9.11 -19.61 24.22
N GLU A 475 10.04 -18.67 24.01
CA GLU A 475 11.48 -18.91 23.89
C GLU A 475 12.22 -18.77 25.23
N GLY A 476 11.49 -18.64 26.34
CA GLY A 476 12.05 -18.63 27.70
C GLY A 476 12.37 -17.24 28.27
N PHE A 477 11.79 -16.18 27.71
CA PHE A 477 11.87 -14.82 28.25
C PHE A 477 10.52 -14.41 28.87
N GLU A 478 10.17 -15.00 30.01
CA GLU A 478 8.86 -14.84 30.67
C GLU A 478 8.50 -13.39 30.99
N ASN A 479 9.50 -12.56 31.29
CA ASN A 479 9.34 -11.13 31.61
C ASN A 479 9.43 -10.22 30.37
N ALA A 480 9.38 -10.76 29.16
CA ALA A 480 9.46 -9.97 27.94
C ALA A 480 8.25 -9.03 27.79
N GLU A 481 8.52 -7.75 27.52
CA GLU A 481 7.50 -6.72 27.43
C GLU A 481 7.51 -5.96 26.10
N THR A 482 6.46 -5.19 25.84
CA THR A 482 6.41 -4.36 24.63
C THR A 482 7.23 -3.08 24.80
N VAL A 483 7.87 -2.58 23.73
CA VAL A 483 8.54 -1.26 23.72
C VAL A 483 7.60 -0.17 24.22
N ALA A 484 6.34 -0.16 23.77
CA ALA A 484 5.34 0.81 24.22
C ALA A 484 5.07 0.78 25.74
N LYS A 485 5.15 -0.40 26.38
CA LYS A 485 5.02 -0.54 27.84
C LYS A 485 6.25 0.03 28.54
N LEU A 486 7.45 -0.25 28.03
CA LEU A 486 8.69 0.32 28.57
C LEU A 486 8.71 1.85 28.48
N LEU A 487 8.31 2.43 27.34
CA LEU A 487 8.28 3.88 27.16
C LEU A 487 7.26 4.58 28.07
N ALA A 488 6.19 3.89 28.47
CA ALA A 488 5.14 4.44 29.33
C ALA A 488 5.37 4.23 30.84
N ASP A 489 6.24 3.29 31.23
CA ASP A 489 6.40 2.86 32.62
C ASP A 489 7.72 3.36 33.22
N LYS A 490 7.65 4.43 34.03
CA LYS A 490 8.83 5.03 34.67
C LYS A 490 9.56 4.08 35.61
N LYS A 491 8.84 3.22 36.34
CA LYS A 491 9.46 2.27 37.27
C LYS A 491 10.29 1.24 36.50
N LEU A 492 9.77 0.77 35.35
CA LEU A 492 10.52 -0.14 34.49
C LEU A 492 11.75 0.56 33.89
N GLN A 493 11.66 1.85 33.58
CA GLN A 493 12.82 2.64 33.13
C GLN A 493 13.88 2.81 34.22
N GLU A 494 13.49 3.07 35.46
CA GLU A 494 14.42 3.17 36.60
C GLU A 494 15.14 1.84 36.88
N GLN A 495 14.45 0.71 36.68
CA GLN A 495 15.06 -0.63 36.79
C GLN A 495 16.14 -0.91 35.74
N LEU A 496 16.15 -0.18 34.62
CA LEU A 496 17.20 -0.31 33.60
C LEU A 496 18.53 0.34 34.00
N ALA A 497 18.59 1.05 35.13
CA ALA A 497 19.79 1.77 35.55
C ALA A 497 21.04 0.86 35.60
N GLY A 498 22.00 1.15 34.72
CA GLY A 498 23.25 0.40 34.58
C GLY A 498 23.11 -1.01 34.02
N GLN A 499 21.94 -1.40 33.49
CA GLN A 499 21.63 -2.76 33.02
C GLN A 499 21.76 -2.89 31.49
N VAL A 500 21.34 -4.03 30.94
CA VAL A 500 21.32 -4.28 29.49
C VAL A 500 19.88 -4.40 28.99
N LEU A 501 19.52 -3.61 27.98
CA LEU A 501 18.25 -3.67 27.27
C LEU A 501 18.46 -4.31 25.90
N TRP A 502 17.73 -5.39 25.62
CA TRP A 502 17.64 -6.01 24.31
C TRP A 502 16.28 -5.73 23.67
N VAL A 503 16.31 -5.20 22.46
CA VAL A 503 15.12 -4.97 21.65
C VAL A 503 15.13 -5.95 20.49
N ASP A 504 14.26 -6.97 20.53
CA ASP A 504 14.10 -7.90 19.43
C ASP A 504 13.11 -7.36 18.38
N GLU A 505 13.25 -7.81 17.13
CA GLU A 505 12.49 -7.30 15.97
C GLU A 505 12.59 -5.76 15.81
N SER A 506 13.73 -5.17 16.17
CA SER A 506 14.00 -3.73 16.11
C SER A 506 13.90 -3.12 14.70
N GLY A 507 13.91 -3.94 13.64
CA GLY A 507 13.61 -3.52 12.27
C GLY A 507 12.19 -2.96 12.10
N LEU A 508 11.26 -3.29 13.00
CA LEU A 508 9.88 -2.80 13.01
C LEU A 508 9.71 -1.47 13.79
N MET A 509 10.79 -0.82 14.20
CA MET A 509 10.75 0.42 14.97
C MET A 509 10.82 1.68 14.10
N GLY A 510 9.93 2.63 14.38
CA GLY A 510 9.99 3.98 13.81
C GLY A 510 11.01 4.88 14.51
N THR A 511 11.28 6.04 13.91
CA THR A 511 12.29 7.00 14.41
C THR A 511 11.97 7.50 15.82
N GLN A 512 10.70 7.81 16.13
CA GLN A 512 10.34 8.40 17.43
C GLN A 512 10.53 7.42 18.60
N ASP A 513 10.11 6.16 18.45
CA ASP A 513 10.30 5.14 19.48
C ASP A 513 11.78 4.85 19.69
N MET A 514 12.58 4.85 18.62
CA MET A 514 14.04 4.67 18.71
C MET A 514 14.73 5.83 19.44
N ILE A 515 14.35 7.09 19.15
CA ILE A 515 14.85 8.27 19.90
C ILE A 515 14.52 8.13 21.39
N ALA A 516 13.30 7.70 21.73
CA ALA A 516 12.89 7.51 23.12
C ALA A 516 13.72 6.43 23.81
N LEU A 517 13.97 5.29 23.15
CA LEU A 517 14.84 4.23 23.68
C LEU A 517 16.29 4.67 23.85
N LEU A 518 16.88 5.32 22.85
CA LEU A 518 18.25 5.87 22.95
C LEU A 518 18.35 6.90 24.08
N SER A 519 17.33 7.73 24.27
CA SER A 519 17.29 8.72 25.34
C SER A 519 17.21 8.05 26.72
N ILE A 520 16.32 7.06 26.90
CA ILE A 520 16.16 6.32 28.16
C ILE A 520 17.44 5.56 28.50
N THR A 521 18.00 4.82 27.55
CA THR A 521 19.23 4.03 27.77
C THR A 521 20.41 4.93 28.10
N LYS A 522 20.53 6.09 27.45
CA LYS A 522 21.50 7.13 27.82
C LYS A 522 21.30 7.64 29.25
N GLN A 523 20.08 8.04 29.61
CA GLN A 523 19.76 8.55 30.95
C GLN A 523 20.03 7.54 32.05
N GLN A 524 19.72 6.27 31.79
CA GLN A 524 19.88 5.17 32.74
C GLN A 524 21.29 4.56 32.71
N ASN A 525 22.21 5.07 31.88
CA ASN A 525 23.53 4.48 31.64
C ASN A 525 23.44 2.96 31.33
N ALA A 526 22.41 2.56 30.58
CA ALA A 526 22.14 1.19 30.19
C ALA A 526 22.76 0.90 28.83
N LYS A 527 23.18 -0.35 28.59
CA LYS A 527 23.56 -0.84 27.26
C LYS A 527 22.33 -1.22 26.46
N LEU A 528 22.32 -0.92 25.16
CA LEU A 528 21.23 -1.19 24.22
C LEU A 528 21.71 -2.16 23.13
N ILE A 529 21.02 -3.29 22.99
CA ILE A 529 21.22 -4.25 21.91
C ILE A 529 19.99 -4.25 21.01
N LEU A 530 20.17 -3.91 19.74
CA LEU A 530 19.13 -3.91 18.72
C LEU A 530 19.23 -5.21 17.91
N GLY A 531 18.40 -6.20 18.25
CA GLY A 531 18.25 -7.44 17.51
C GLY A 531 17.20 -7.29 16.42
N GLY A 532 17.49 -7.70 15.18
CA GLY A 532 16.54 -7.49 14.09
C GLY A 532 17.06 -7.88 12.73
N ASP A 533 16.28 -7.55 11.70
CA ASP A 533 16.66 -7.69 10.31
C ASP A 533 15.99 -6.56 9.53
N TYR A 534 16.77 -5.56 9.12
CA TYR A 534 16.24 -4.42 8.37
C TYR A 534 15.88 -4.76 6.92
N ASN A 535 16.23 -5.97 6.44
CA ASN A 535 15.76 -6.50 5.15
C ASN A 535 14.35 -7.12 5.25
N GLN A 536 13.80 -7.29 6.45
CA GLN A 536 12.38 -7.60 6.65
C GLN A 536 11.55 -6.31 6.67
N HIS A 537 10.24 -6.40 6.98
CA HIS A 537 9.39 -5.23 6.96
C HIS A 537 9.87 -4.13 7.90
N SER A 538 9.67 -2.89 7.47
CA SER A 538 9.83 -1.69 8.26
C SER A 538 8.60 -1.42 9.12
N ALA A 539 8.72 -0.46 10.04
CA ALA A 539 7.60 0.05 10.82
C ALA A 539 6.45 0.58 9.92
N THR A 540 5.20 0.51 10.40
CA THR A 540 4.07 1.18 9.75
C THR A 540 4.16 2.70 9.87
N VAL A 541 4.70 3.18 11.00
CA VAL A 541 5.02 4.59 11.24
C VAL A 541 6.28 5.01 10.49
N ARG A 542 6.53 6.33 10.42
CA ARG A 542 7.71 6.90 9.78
C ARG A 542 9.03 6.40 10.40
N GLY A 543 9.97 6.08 9.51
CA GLY A 543 11.39 5.86 9.82
C GLY A 543 11.83 4.40 9.82
N ASP A 544 12.93 4.11 9.11
CA ASP A 544 13.62 2.81 9.14
C ASP A 544 14.78 2.87 10.16
N ALA A 545 14.44 2.99 11.45
CA ALA A 545 15.39 3.45 12.48
C ALA A 545 16.66 2.58 12.57
N MET A 546 16.51 1.25 12.68
CA MET A 546 17.65 0.31 12.75
C MET A 546 18.56 0.41 11.52
N ARG A 547 17.97 0.53 10.32
CA ARG A 547 18.69 0.65 9.05
C ARG A 547 19.49 1.96 9.01
N VAL A 548 18.88 3.07 9.40
CA VAL A 548 19.52 4.40 9.43
C VAL A 548 20.64 4.46 10.46
N LEU A 549 20.48 3.84 11.64
CA LEU A 549 21.54 3.73 12.63
C LEU A 549 22.75 2.94 12.11
N ASN A 550 22.52 1.89 11.33
CA ASN A 550 23.58 1.14 10.66
C ASN A 550 24.22 1.98 9.52
N SER A 551 23.44 2.38 8.51
CA SER A 551 23.96 2.97 7.27
C SER A 551 24.50 4.39 7.45
N VAL A 552 23.81 5.24 8.21
CA VAL A 552 24.16 6.65 8.45
C VAL A 552 24.84 6.82 9.81
N GLY A 553 24.29 6.20 10.85
CA GLY A 553 24.85 6.27 12.20
C GLY A 553 26.20 5.57 12.34
N LYS A 554 26.51 4.63 11.43
CA LYS A 554 27.71 3.78 11.45
C LYS A 554 27.86 3.00 12.77
N ILE A 555 26.74 2.66 13.40
CA ILE A 555 26.74 1.85 14.62
C ILE A 555 27.19 0.43 14.26
N LYS A 556 28.14 -0.10 15.03
CA LYS A 556 28.70 -1.43 14.81
C LYS A 556 27.58 -2.48 14.76
N THR A 557 27.62 -3.29 13.72
CA THR A 557 26.64 -4.35 13.46
C THR A 557 27.36 -5.69 13.35
N SER A 558 26.87 -6.69 14.08
CA SER A 558 27.29 -8.08 13.93
C SER A 558 26.27 -8.81 13.06
N ASP A 559 26.70 -9.29 11.90
CA ASP A 559 25.85 -9.98 10.93
C ASP A 559 25.83 -11.50 11.17
N VAL A 560 24.64 -12.04 11.45
CA VAL A 560 24.40 -13.47 11.56
C VAL A 560 23.60 -13.92 10.34
N SER A 561 24.31 -14.28 9.27
CA SER A 561 23.73 -14.61 7.97
C SER A 561 23.46 -16.12 7.77
N LYS A 562 24.08 -17.00 8.56
CA LYS A 562 23.92 -18.46 8.42
C LYS A 562 22.52 -18.90 8.87
N ILE A 563 21.65 -19.22 7.90
CA ILE A 563 20.27 -19.64 8.15
C ILE A 563 20.25 -21.11 8.57
N VAL A 564 19.58 -21.43 9.68
CA VAL A 564 19.45 -22.81 10.19
C VAL A 564 18.01 -23.31 10.26
N ARG A 565 17.02 -22.44 10.03
CA ARG A 565 15.59 -22.75 10.13
C ARG A 565 15.10 -23.74 9.07
N GLN A 566 15.43 -23.50 7.80
CA GLN A 566 14.96 -24.34 6.70
C GLN A 566 15.69 -25.68 6.71
N LYS A 567 14.98 -26.80 6.67
CA LYS A 567 15.59 -28.15 6.67
C LYS A 567 16.15 -28.53 5.31
N ASN A 568 15.41 -28.24 4.24
CA ASN A 568 15.83 -28.51 2.87
C ASN A 568 16.92 -27.52 2.43
N ILE A 569 18.03 -28.03 1.90
CA ILE A 569 19.20 -27.21 1.53
C ILE A 569 18.94 -26.28 0.34
N HIS A 570 18.15 -26.71 -0.65
CA HIS A 570 17.81 -25.90 -1.82
C HIS A 570 16.87 -24.76 -1.44
N TYR A 571 15.88 -25.05 -0.59
CA TYR A 571 15.00 -24.03 -0.04
C TYR A 571 15.76 -23.04 0.84
N ARG A 572 16.66 -23.51 1.71
CA ARG A 572 17.54 -22.66 2.52
C ARG A 572 18.35 -21.70 1.65
N LYS A 573 19.00 -22.20 0.59
CA LYS A 573 19.77 -21.38 -0.36
C LYS A 573 18.93 -20.31 -1.05
N ALA A 574 17.64 -20.57 -1.30
CA ALA A 574 16.75 -19.56 -1.86
C ALA A 574 16.40 -18.46 -0.84
N VAL A 575 16.21 -18.82 0.43
CA VAL A 575 15.97 -17.86 1.51
C VAL A 575 17.22 -17.04 1.81
N GLU A 576 18.42 -17.63 1.71
CA GLU A 576 19.69 -16.92 1.82
C GLU A 576 19.84 -15.85 0.73
N ASP A 577 19.55 -16.19 -0.52
CA ASP A 577 19.56 -15.21 -1.63
C ASP A 577 18.57 -14.05 -1.36
N LEU A 578 17.34 -14.35 -0.93
CA LEU A 578 16.36 -13.31 -0.57
C LEU A 578 16.86 -12.43 0.56
N SER A 579 17.48 -13.01 1.58
CA SER A 579 18.03 -12.26 2.71
C SER A 579 19.16 -11.33 2.28
N ASN A 580 19.94 -11.72 1.26
CA ASN A 580 20.99 -10.91 0.66
C ASN A 580 20.50 -9.91 -0.40
N GLY A 581 19.19 -9.90 -0.71
CA GLY A 581 18.59 -9.03 -1.71
C GLY A 581 18.69 -9.53 -3.15
N ASP A 582 19.17 -10.76 -3.39
CA ASP A 582 19.20 -11.38 -4.72
C ASP A 582 17.89 -12.11 -5.03
N THR A 583 16.81 -11.33 -5.22
CA THR A 583 15.49 -11.90 -5.51
C THR A 583 15.48 -12.73 -6.79
N LYS A 584 16.31 -12.38 -7.79
CA LYS A 584 16.34 -13.10 -9.07
C LYS A 584 16.87 -14.52 -8.90
N GLN A 585 18.01 -14.69 -8.23
CA GLN A 585 18.55 -16.03 -7.97
C GLN A 585 17.64 -16.84 -7.05
N ALA A 586 17.07 -16.20 -6.03
CA ALA A 586 16.07 -16.84 -5.18
C ALA A 586 14.87 -17.36 -5.98
N PHE A 587 14.34 -16.57 -6.91
CA PHE A 587 13.19 -16.93 -7.74
C PHE A 587 13.50 -18.14 -8.64
N ILE A 588 14.72 -18.20 -9.20
CA ILE A 588 15.19 -19.35 -9.98
C ILE A 588 15.24 -20.59 -9.08
N LYS A 589 15.85 -20.50 -7.89
CA LYS A 589 15.95 -21.62 -6.94
C LYS A 589 14.57 -22.11 -6.48
N LEU A 590 13.66 -21.19 -6.12
CA LEU A 590 12.27 -21.52 -5.77
C LEU A 590 11.52 -22.19 -6.92
N SER A 591 11.72 -21.72 -8.15
CA SER A 591 11.13 -22.36 -9.33
C SER A 591 11.68 -23.77 -9.54
N SER A 592 12.99 -23.97 -9.35
CA SER A 592 13.64 -25.27 -9.56
C SER A 592 13.16 -26.36 -8.58
N ILE A 593 12.74 -25.98 -7.38
CA ILE A 593 12.17 -26.90 -6.37
C ILE A 593 10.65 -27.01 -6.46
N GLY A 594 10.00 -26.41 -7.47
CA GLY A 594 8.55 -26.47 -7.66
C GLY A 594 7.75 -25.63 -6.66
N ALA A 595 8.37 -24.68 -5.96
CA ALA A 595 7.69 -23.82 -4.99
C ALA A 595 6.73 -22.83 -5.66
N ILE A 596 7.04 -22.36 -6.89
CA ILE A 596 6.22 -21.38 -7.62
C ILE A 596 5.26 -22.09 -8.57
N LYS A 597 3.96 -21.93 -8.35
CA LYS A 597 2.87 -22.63 -9.04
C LYS A 597 2.03 -21.65 -9.84
N ASN A 598 1.76 -22.00 -11.10
CA ASN A 598 0.85 -21.23 -11.94
C ASN A 598 -0.59 -21.57 -11.54
N VAL A 599 -1.43 -20.55 -11.41
CA VAL A 599 -2.87 -20.71 -11.13
C VAL A 599 -3.71 -20.08 -12.24
N ASP A 600 -4.94 -20.55 -12.36
CA ASP A 600 -5.94 -19.93 -13.23
C ASP A 600 -6.33 -18.55 -12.67
N PRO A 601 -6.20 -17.45 -13.44
CA PRO A 601 -6.64 -16.12 -13.02
C PRO A 601 -8.12 -16.06 -12.58
N LEU A 602 -8.98 -16.96 -13.11
CA LEU A 602 -10.40 -17.05 -12.74
C LEU A 602 -10.64 -17.82 -11.44
N LYS A 603 -9.66 -18.63 -11.01
CA LYS A 603 -9.73 -19.43 -9.78
C LYS A 603 -8.39 -19.40 -9.02
N PRO A 604 -7.92 -18.21 -8.60
CA PRO A 604 -6.55 -18.04 -8.10
C PRO A 604 -6.28 -18.76 -6.77
N ASN A 605 -7.33 -19.13 -6.03
CA ASN A 605 -7.21 -19.67 -4.66
C ASN A 605 -7.43 -21.20 -4.57
N GLU A 606 -8.02 -21.83 -5.59
CA GLU A 606 -8.48 -23.22 -5.53
C GLU A 606 -7.34 -24.22 -5.20
N LEU A 607 -6.21 -24.08 -5.89
CA LEU A 607 -5.04 -24.94 -5.69
C LEU A 607 -4.43 -24.71 -4.30
N LEU A 608 -4.28 -23.44 -3.89
CA LEU A 608 -3.75 -23.07 -2.58
C LEU A 608 -4.57 -23.70 -1.45
N ILE A 609 -5.89 -23.55 -1.51
CA ILE A 609 -6.81 -24.06 -0.50
C ILE A 609 -6.76 -25.59 -0.43
N THR A 610 -6.74 -26.26 -1.59
CA THR A 610 -6.68 -27.72 -1.66
C THR A 610 -5.41 -28.27 -1.00
N GLU A 611 -4.26 -27.67 -1.31
CA GLU A 611 -2.99 -28.10 -0.72
C GLU A 611 -2.86 -27.72 0.76
N TYR A 612 -3.37 -26.55 1.16
CA TYR A 612 -3.40 -26.13 2.56
C TYR A 612 -4.23 -27.10 3.42
N VAL A 613 -5.43 -27.47 2.97
CA VAL A 613 -6.28 -28.45 3.68
C VAL A 613 -5.59 -29.82 3.74
N LYS A 614 -4.87 -30.22 2.69
CA LYS A 614 -4.06 -31.45 2.69
C LYS A 614 -2.94 -31.38 3.75
N ALA A 615 -2.25 -30.25 3.87
CA ALA A 615 -1.21 -30.06 4.87
C ALA A 615 -1.76 -30.15 6.30
N LEU A 616 -2.93 -29.54 6.56
CA LEU A 616 -3.62 -29.63 7.85
C LEU A 616 -4.01 -31.08 8.18
N LYS A 617 -4.56 -31.83 7.22
CA LYS A 617 -4.92 -33.26 7.41
C LYS A 617 -3.70 -34.13 7.72
N ASN A 618 -2.53 -33.76 7.21
CA ASN A 618 -1.27 -34.43 7.49
C ASN A 618 -0.62 -34.00 8.83
N GLY A 619 -1.32 -33.21 9.66
CA GLY A 619 -0.82 -32.75 10.95
C GLY A 619 0.31 -31.73 10.86
N LYS A 620 0.56 -31.14 9.69
CA LYS A 620 1.59 -30.11 9.53
C LYS A 620 1.08 -28.76 10.00
N SER A 621 1.90 -28.03 10.75
CA SER A 621 1.62 -26.62 11.02
C SER A 621 1.73 -25.82 9.72
N ALA A 622 0.68 -25.10 9.34
CA ALA A 622 0.60 -24.38 8.08
C ALA A 622 0.12 -22.94 8.28
N MET A 623 0.50 -22.04 7.36
CA MET A 623 0.04 -20.66 7.35
C MET A 623 -0.21 -20.18 5.93
N ILE A 624 -1.29 -19.43 5.74
CA ILE A 624 -1.56 -18.71 4.50
C ILE A 624 -1.11 -17.26 4.64
N VAL A 625 -0.31 -16.76 3.69
CA VAL A 625 0.13 -15.37 3.60
C VAL A 625 -0.47 -14.74 2.34
N SER A 626 -1.07 -13.56 2.48
CA SER A 626 -1.62 -12.76 1.38
C SER A 626 -1.09 -11.32 1.45
N PRO A 627 -0.70 -10.68 0.32
CA PRO A 627 -0.15 -9.33 0.34
C PRO A 627 -1.13 -8.26 0.86
N THR A 628 -2.44 -8.44 0.62
CA THR A 628 -3.48 -7.48 1.01
C THR A 628 -4.56 -8.14 1.87
N HIS A 629 -5.22 -7.34 2.72
CA HIS A 629 -6.38 -7.79 3.49
C HIS A 629 -7.53 -8.27 2.59
N ALA A 630 -7.75 -7.61 1.45
CA ALA A 630 -8.81 -7.98 0.53
C ALA A 630 -8.57 -9.39 -0.05
N GLN A 631 -7.34 -9.69 -0.49
CA GLN A 631 -6.98 -11.04 -0.93
C GLN A 631 -7.06 -12.06 0.21
N GLY A 632 -6.60 -11.69 1.41
CA GLY A 632 -6.70 -12.56 2.58
C GLY A 632 -8.14 -12.93 2.93
N ASN A 633 -9.07 -11.98 2.80
CA ASN A 633 -10.50 -12.20 2.98
C ASN A 633 -11.07 -13.12 1.90
N ALA A 634 -10.73 -12.92 0.63
CA ALA A 634 -11.15 -13.80 -0.47
C ALA A 634 -10.70 -15.25 -0.25
N VAL A 635 -9.41 -15.46 0.08
CA VAL A 635 -8.89 -16.79 0.40
C VAL A 635 -9.60 -17.39 1.62
N THR A 636 -9.87 -16.57 2.64
CA THR A 636 -10.55 -17.03 3.87
C THR A 636 -11.97 -17.50 3.59
N THR A 637 -12.74 -16.76 2.79
CA THR A 637 -14.12 -17.12 2.45
C THR A 637 -14.17 -18.49 1.76
N GLU A 638 -13.40 -18.66 0.68
CA GLU A 638 -13.35 -19.93 -0.07
C GLU A 638 -12.79 -21.08 0.79
N LEU A 639 -11.79 -20.81 1.63
CA LEU A 639 -11.24 -21.82 2.54
C LEU A 639 -12.30 -22.28 3.54
N ARG A 640 -13.06 -21.37 4.15
CA ARG A 640 -14.11 -21.73 5.12
C ARG A 640 -15.19 -22.60 4.50
N GLU A 641 -15.57 -22.36 3.25
CA GLU A 641 -16.47 -23.25 2.51
C GLU A 641 -15.90 -24.66 2.39
N LYS A 642 -14.62 -24.78 2.03
CA LYS A 642 -13.92 -26.07 1.93
C LYS A 642 -13.80 -26.77 3.28
N LEU A 643 -13.45 -26.04 4.35
CA LEU A 643 -13.34 -26.57 5.70
C LEU A 643 -14.70 -27.10 6.19
N ARG A 644 -15.78 -26.36 5.92
CA ARG A 644 -17.15 -26.76 6.28
C ARG A 644 -17.59 -28.01 5.53
N ALA A 645 -17.32 -28.07 4.22
CA ALA A 645 -17.61 -29.24 3.40
C ALA A 645 -16.85 -30.50 3.86
N ASN A 646 -15.65 -30.32 4.43
CA ASN A 646 -14.84 -31.41 5.00
C ASN A 646 -15.16 -31.70 6.49
N GLY A 647 -16.12 -31.00 7.10
CA GLY A 647 -16.49 -31.18 8.51
C GLY A 647 -15.43 -30.70 9.51
N LEU A 648 -14.45 -29.90 9.08
CA LEU A 648 -13.40 -29.33 9.94
C LEU A 648 -13.89 -28.13 10.76
N ILE A 649 -14.96 -27.46 10.30
CA ILE A 649 -15.68 -26.44 11.06
C ILE A 649 -17.17 -26.75 11.07
N GLY A 650 -17.87 -26.18 12.05
CA GLY A 650 -19.31 -26.38 12.25
C GLY A 650 -20.14 -25.91 11.06
N LYS A 651 -21.27 -26.59 10.82
CA LYS A 651 -22.22 -26.24 9.74
C LYS A 651 -23.02 -24.95 10.00
N LYS A 652 -23.14 -24.55 11.26
CA LYS A 652 -23.90 -23.37 11.68
C LYS A 652 -22.97 -22.16 11.75
N GLU A 653 -23.44 -21.02 11.24
CA GLU A 653 -22.78 -19.73 11.36
C GLU A 653 -23.60 -18.78 12.23
N ILE A 654 -22.92 -17.89 12.94
CA ILE A 654 -23.52 -16.79 13.67
C ILE A 654 -22.79 -15.51 13.28
N SER A 655 -23.54 -14.46 12.95
CA SER A 655 -23.01 -13.14 12.62
C SER A 655 -22.70 -12.36 13.89
N VAL A 656 -21.48 -11.85 13.98
CA VAL A 656 -20.96 -11.05 15.09
C VAL A 656 -20.37 -9.75 14.54
N ASP A 657 -20.29 -8.72 15.37
CA ASP A 657 -19.72 -7.45 14.99
C ASP A 657 -18.22 -7.57 14.73
N LYS A 658 -17.77 -6.84 13.71
CA LYS A 658 -16.37 -6.68 13.36
C LYS A 658 -16.05 -5.19 13.16
N PHE A 659 -14.92 -4.77 13.70
CA PHE A 659 -14.40 -3.42 13.55
C PHE A 659 -13.18 -3.46 12.62
N ASP A 660 -13.38 -3.05 11.37
CA ASP A 660 -12.32 -2.97 10.37
C ASP A 660 -11.68 -1.58 10.42
N ASN A 661 -10.39 -1.49 10.77
CA ASN A 661 -9.71 -0.21 10.91
C ASN A 661 -9.66 0.54 9.56
N ARG A 662 -10.13 1.80 9.54
CA ARG A 662 -10.10 2.65 8.33
C ARG A 662 -8.67 3.05 7.92
N ASN A 663 -7.69 2.86 8.81
CA ASN A 663 -6.27 3.18 8.64
C ASN A 663 -5.99 4.65 8.29
N LEU A 664 -6.88 5.55 8.71
CA LEU A 664 -6.73 6.99 8.54
C LEU A 664 -5.50 7.50 9.30
N THR A 665 -4.79 8.47 8.74
CA THR A 665 -3.78 9.29 9.42
C THR A 665 -4.42 10.20 10.47
N GLU A 666 -3.63 10.77 11.38
CA GLU A 666 -4.12 11.76 12.35
C GLU A 666 -4.74 12.99 11.64
N ALA A 667 -4.09 13.46 10.58
CA ALA A 667 -4.61 14.55 9.75
C ALA A 667 -5.98 14.18 9.14
N GLU A 668 -6.12 12.97 8.61
CA GLU A 668 -7.41 12.51 8.06
C GLU A 668 -8.48 12.33 9.13
N ARG A 669 -8.15 11.78 10.31
CA ARG A 669 -9.10 11.61 11.43
C ARG A 669 -9.58 12.95 12.02
N SER A 670 -8.77 14.00 11.91
CA SER A 670 -9.17 15.35 12.33
C SER A 670 -10.16 16.03 11.39
N ASP A 671 -10.35 15.46 10.19
CA ASP A 671 -11.24 16.00 9.18
C ASP A 671 -12.50 15.15 9.09
N TYR A 672 -13.63 15.72 9.55
CA TYR A 672 -14.93 15.02 9.61
C TYR A 672 -15.37 14.42 8.26
N ARG A 673 -14.87 14.95 7.14
CA ARG A 673 -15.22 14.50 5.79
C ARG A 673 -14.63 13.13 5.43
N ASN A 674 -13.67 12.64 6.22
CA ASN A 674 -13.12 11.30 6.11
C ASN A 674 -13.83 10.28 7.00
N LEU A 675 -14.82 10.71 7.78
CA LEU A 675 -15.61 9.89 8.68
C LEU A 675 -16.99 9.59 8.06
N ASN A 676 -17.59 8.47 8.42
CA ASN A 676 -18.93 8.11 7.96
C ASN A 676 -19.84 7.84 9.15
N GLU A 677 -21.13 8.14 8.98
CA GLU A 677 -22.14 7.70 9.93
C GLU A 677 -22.13 6.18 10.05
N GLY A 678 -22.28 5.69 11.28
CA GLY A 678 -22.16 4.28 11.61
C GLY A 678 -20.73 3.78 11.83
N ASP A 679 -19.69 4.56 11.54
CA ASP A 679 -18.32 4.21 11.93
C ASP A 679 -18.20 4.12 13.46
N ILE A 680 -17.28 3.26 13.90
CA ILE A 680 -16.98 3.03 15.30
C ILE A 680 -15.71 3.82 15.67
N VAL A 681 -15.78 4.59 16.75
CA VAL A 681 -14.66 5.32 17.34
C VAL A 681 -14.23 4.62 18.61
N GLN A 682 -12.95 4.25 18.69
CA GLN A 682 -12.39 3.67 19.90
C GLN A 682 -11.22 4.50 20.44
N PHE A 683 -11.35 4.97 21.67
CA PHE A 683 -10.36 5.85 22.29
C PHE A 683 -9.14 5.06 22.80
N SER A 684 -7.95 5.44 22.37
CA SER A 684 -6.67 4.89 22.84
C SER A 684 -6.12 5.62 24.06
N GLN A 685 -6.61 6.83 24.34
CA GLN A 685 -6.23 7.70 25.46
C GLN A 685 -7.46 8.22 26.21
N HIS A 686 -7.24 8.72 27.43
CA HIS A 686 -8.29 9.42 28.16
C HIS A 686 -8.47 10.83 27.61
N VAL A 687 -9.72 11.24 27.36
CA VAL A 687 -10.07 12.63 27.07
C VAL A 687 -11.22 13.05 28.00
N PRO A 688 -11.45 14.36 28.23
CA PRO A 688 -12.49 14.80 29.16
C PRO A 688 -13.83 14.12 28.88
N LYS A 689 -14.41 13.49 29.92
CA LYS A 689 -15.69 12.75 29.87
C LYS A 689 -15.72 11.48 29.00
N ILE A 690 -14.58 11.04 28.45
CA ILE A 690 -14.46 9.80 27.66
C ILE A 690 -13.28 8.97 28.17
N ARG A 691 -13.57 7.72 28.56
CA ARG A 691 -12.57 6.82 29.13
C ARG A 691 -11.71 6.16 28.05
N ARG A 692 -10.44 5.92 28.35
CA ARG A 692 -9.57 5.10 27.51
C ARG A 692 -10.20 3.71 27.29
N GLY A 693 -10.14 3.21 26.06
CA GLY A 693 -10.69 1.91 25.66
C GLY A 693 -12.18 1.92 25.33
N SER A 694 -12.90 3.01 25.63
CA SER A 694 -14.33 3.12 25.32
C SER A 694 -14.61 3.11 23.82
N VAL A 695 -15.74 2.50 23.46
CA VAL A 695 -16.22 2.30 22.09
C VAL A 695 -17.48 3.12 21.89
N TRP A 696 -17.51 3.88 20.81
CA TRP A 696 -18.60 4.78 20.44
C TRP A 696 -18.95 4.59 18.97
N LYS A 697 -20.18 4.90 18.58
CA LYS A 697 -20.65 4.88 17.20
C LYS A 697 -20.94 6.31 16.75
N ILE A 698 -20.50 6.68 15.54
CA ILE A 698 -20.86 7.96 14.92
C ILE A 698 -22.35 7.90 14.56
N GLN A 699 -23.14 8.78 15.18
CA GLN A 699 -24.58 8.88 14.95
C GLN A 699 -24.90 9.86 13.83
N SER A 700 -24.27 11.03 13.85
CA SER A 700 -24.51 12.07 12.86
C SER A 700 -23.25 12.89 12.63
N ILE A 701 -23.12 13.40 11.40
CA ILE A 701 -22.06 14.31 10.99
C ILE A 701 -22.72 15.56 10.41
N ASP A 702 -22.71 16.66 11.16
CA ASP A 702 -23.15 17.97 10.67
C ASP A 702 -21.96 18.93 10.65
N ARG A 703 -21.36 19.08 9.47
CA ARG A 703 -20.13 19.85 9.26
C ARG A 703 -19.05 19.38 10.25
N GLU A 704 -18.43 20.28 11.00
CA GLU A 704 -17.38 19.96 11.98
C GLU A 704 -17.92 19.36 13.30
N GLN A 705 -19.24 19.23 13.45
CA GLN A 705 -19.87 18.63 14.63
C GLN A 705 -20.17 17.15 14.35
N VAL A 706 -19.35 16.27 14.93
CA VAL A 706 -19.49 14.82 14.82
C VAL A 706 -20.02 14.27 16.13
N THR A 707 -21.27 13.83 16.13
CA THR A 707 -21.93 13.29 17.32
C THR A 707 -21.70 11.78 17.42
N ILE A 708 -21.22 11.33 18.57
CA ILE A 708 -20.96 9.92 18.87
C ILE A 708 -21.84 9.44 20.03
N SER A 709 -22.25 8.17 20.01
CA SER A 709 -22.99 7.53 21.11
C SER A 709 -22.38 6.22 21.57
N ASN A 710 -22.53 5.91 22.86
CA ASN A 710 -22.14 4.60 23.40
C ASN A 710 -23.35 3.64 23.49
N LYS A 711 -23.13 2.42 24.00
CA LYS A 711 -24.17 1.38 24.17
C LYS A 711 -25.30 1.78 25.14
N ASN A 712 -25.06 2.75 26.01
CA ASN A 712 -26.06 3.27 26.96
C ASN A 712 -26.85 4.46 26.38
N ASN A 713 -26.71 4.73 25.08
CA ASN A 713 -27.29 5.88 24.38
C ASN A 713 -26.82 7.25 24.92
N GLU A 714 -25.70 7.31 25.64
CA GLU A 714 -25.10 8.59 26.00
C GLU A 714 -24.44 9.19 24.76
N THR A 715 -24.68 10.47 24.50
CA THR A 715 -24.12 11.20 23.36
C THR A 715 -23.02 12.17 23.78
N ARG A 716 -22.04 12.34 22.90
CA ARG A 716 -20.91 13.27 23.03
C ARG A 716 -20.52 13.82 21.66
N GLN A 717 -19.83 14.96 21.65
CA GLN A 717 -19.12 15.44 20.46
C GLN A 717 -17.75 14.75 20.38
N LEU A 718 -17.37 14.29 19.19
CA LEU A 718 -16.05 13.76 18.91
C LEU A 718 -15.03 14.90 18.87
N PRO A 719 -13.99 14.90 19.73
CA PRO A 719 -12.98 15.96 19.73
C PRO A 719 -12.01 15.79 18.54
N LEU A 720 -12.37 16.33 17.37
CA LEU A 720 -11.56 16.26 16.14
C LEU A 720 -10.18 16.93 16.29
N ASP A 721 -10.06 17.92 17.19
CA ASP A 721 -8.80 18.55 17.60
C ASP A 721 -7.85 17.59 18.34
N ARG A 722 -8.36 16.45 18.84
CA ARG A 722 -7.62 15.40 19.55
C ARG A 722 -7.61 14.08 18.78
N ALA A 723 -7.50 14.14 17.45
CA ALA A 723 -7.50 12.98 16.56
C ALA A 723 -6.42 11.90 16.86
N ARG A 724 -5.38 12.23 17.63
CA ARG A 724 -4.39 11.26 18.13
C ARG A 724 -4.95 10.31 19.20
N SER A 725 -6.02 10.71 19.88
CA SER A 725 -6.57 10.00 21.04
C SER A 725 -7.52 8.85 20.70
N PHE A 726 -7.91 8.69 19.44
CA PHE A 726 -8.85 7.67 18.98
C PHE A 726 -8.50 7.12 17.60
N ASP A 727 -9.00 5.92 17.35
CA ASP A 727 -8.98 5.25 16.05
C ASP A 727 -10.41 5.12 15.52
N VAL A 728 -10.56 5.07 14.19
CA VAL A 728 -11.87 4.98 13.51
C VAL A 728 -11.95 3.67 12.71
N TYR A 729 -13.07 2.99 12.84
CA TYR A 729 -13.32 1.67 12.27
C TYR A 729 -14.62 1.66 11.48
N ALA A 730 -14.65 0.96 10.36
CA ALA A 730 -15.88 0.56 9.71
C ALA A 730 -16.56 -0.53 10.56
N HIS A 731 -17.87 -0.39 10.79
CA HIS A 731 -18.70 -1.44 11.39
C HIS A 731 -19.11 -2.45 10.32
N THR A 732 -18.55 -3.66 10.40
CA THR A 732 -18.87 -4.77 9.51
C THR A 732 -19.35 -5.98 10.31
N GLN A 733 -19.68 -7.06 9.62
CA GLN A 733 -20.11 -8.33 10.23
C GLN A 733 -19.11 -9.44 9.91
N LEU A 734 -18.93 -10.36 10.86
CA LEU A 734 -18.08 -11.54 10.76
C LEU A 734 -18.93 -12.78 11.08
N ASN A 735 -18.89 -13.79 10.21
CA ASN A 735 -19.57 -15.04 10.46
C ASN A 735 -18.63 -16.02 11.17
N LEU A 736 -19.05 -16.54 12.31
CA LEU A 736 -18.29 -17.51 13.09
C LEU A 736 -19.02 -18.85 13.22
N SER A 737 -18.24 -19.91 13.18
CA SER A 737 -18.63 -21.31 13.39
C SER A 737 -17.75 -21.95 14.46
N LYS A 738 -18.26 -22.97 15.14
CA LYS A 738 -17.43 -23.83 16.00
C LYS A 738 -16.25 -24.38 15.20
N GLY A 739 -15.04 -24.34 15.78
CA GLY A 739 -13.79 -24.76 15.14
C GLY A 739 -13.14 -23.67 14.29
N ASP A 740 -13.76 -22.49 14.12
CA ASP A 740 -13.08 -21.39 13.44
C ASP A 740 -11.85 -20.94 14.22
N THR A 741 -10.79 -20.58 13.50
CA THR A 741 -9.64 -19.90 14.09
C THR A 741 -9.78 -18.38 13.91
N VAL A 742 -9.66 -17.64 15.01
CA VAL A 742 -9.84 -16.19 15.07
C VAL A 742 -8.61 -15.50 15.64
N ARG A 743 -8.43 -14.23 15.26
CA ARG A 743 -7.35 -13.35 15.73
C ARG A 743 -7.97 -12.13 16.39
N ILE A 744 -7.42 -11.76 17.54
CA ILE A 744 -7.78 -10.51 18.22
C ILE A 744 -7.09 -9.34 17.52
N SER A 745 -7.85 -8.34 17.10
CA SER A 745 -7.35 -7.21 16.29
C SER A 745 -6.92 -5.99 17.11
N ARG A 746 -7.23 -5.96 18.41
CA ARG A 746 -6.83 -4.90 19.35
C ARG A 746 -6.66 -5.45 20.76
N ASN A 747 -5.74 -4.89 21.53
CA ASN A 747 -5.61 -5.21 22.96
C ASN A 747 -6.93 -4.89 23.69
N GLY A 748 -7.39 -5.79 24.53
CA GLY A 748 -8.65 -5.65 25.27
C GLY A 748 -8.76 -6.65 26.42
N PHE A 749 -9.98 -6.82 26.92
CA PHE A 749 -10.31 -7.77 27.98
C PHE A 749 -11.55 -8.57 27.56
N ASP A 750 -11.63 -9.81 28.04
CA ASP A 750 -12.83 -10.63 27.92
C ASP A 750 -13.86 -10.25 29.02
N LYS A 751 -14.99 -10.95 29.08
CA LYS A 751 -16.03 -10.71 30.11
C LYS A 751 -15.59 -10.91 31.55
N ASN A 752 -14.52 -11.66 31.78
CA ASN A 752 -14.02 -12.05 33.09
C ASN A 752 -12.73 -11.29 33.43
N ASP A 753 -12.54 -10.11 32.83
CA ASP A 753 -11.36 -9.26 32.97
C ASP A 753 -10.03 -9.95 32.60
N LYS A 754 -10.07 -11.01 31.81
CA LYS A 754 -8.86 -11.64 31.27
C LYS A 754 -8.35 -10.84 30.10
N ARG A 755 -7.06 -10.50 30.16
CA ARG A 755 -6.39 -9.74 29.11
C ARG A 755 -6.31 -10.52 27.80
N MET A 756 -6.71 -9.87 26.72
CA MET A 756 -6.58 -10.35 25.34
C MET A 756 -5.61 -9.42 24.59
N ASN A 757 -4.66 -9.99 23.86
CA ASN A 757 -3.62 -9.22 23.19
C ASN A 757 -3.88 -9.14 21.67
N ASN A 758 -3.59 -8.00 21.06
CA ASN A 758 -3.58 -7.85 19.61
C ASN A 758 -2.63 -8.88 18.97
N GLY A 759 -3.11 -9.57 17.94
CA GLY A 759 -2.40 -10.65 17.24
C GLY A 759 -2.63 -12.04 17.84
N GLN A 760 -3.23 -12.15 19.04
CA GLN A 760 -3.48 -13.43 19.68
C GLN A 760 -4.44 -14.28 18.84
N ILE A 761 -4.06 -15.53 18.58
CA ILE A 761 -4.85 -16.50 17.82
C ILE A 761 -5.56 -17.44 18.79
N LEU A 762 -6.86 -17.64 18.57
CA LEU A 762 -7.74 -18.46 19.40
C LEU A 762 -8.63 -19.32 18.51
N GLU A 763 -9.10 -20.43 19.06
CA GLU A 763 -10.09 -21.31 18.42
C GLU A 763 -11.48 -21.05 18.99
N VAL A 764 -12.50 -21.02 18.14
CA VAL A 764 -13.90 -20.88 18.54
C VAL A 764 -14.43 -22.21 19.07
N ALA A 765 -14.47 -22.36 20.39
CA ALA A 765 -14.94 -23.57 21.06
C ALA A 765 -16.47 -23.72 20.97
N SER A 766 -17.20 -22.61 21.12
CA SER A 766 -18.65 -22.59 20.95
C SER A 766 -19.17 -21.18 20.63
N VAL A 767 -20.31 -21.14 19.94
CA VAL A 767 -21.07 -19.91 19.70
C VAL A 767 -22.54 -20.20 20.04
N SER A 768 -23.11 -19.43 20.96
CA SER A 768 -24.51 -19.61 21.38
C SER A 768 -25.47 -18.72 20.59
N LYS A 769 -26.75 -19.11 20.50
CA LYS A 769 -27.79 -18.27 19.87
C LYS A 769 -27.97 -16.94 20.60
N GLN A 770 -27.66 -16.89 21.89
CA GLN A 770 -27.71 -15.69 22.73
C GLN A 770 -26.51 -14.75 22.51
N GLY A 771 -25.60 -15.09 21.59
CA GLY A 771 -24.46 -14.24 21.22
C GLY A 771 -23.21 -14.39 22.11
N LYS A 772 -23.17 -15.41 22.97
CA LYS A 772 -21.96 -15.75 23.74
C LYS A 772 -20.99 -16.53 22.87
N ILE A 773 -19.73 -16.09 22.84
CA ILE A 773 -18.64 -16.72 22.10
C ILE A 773 -17.60 -17.20 23.10
N VAL A 774 -17.27 -18.48 23.07
CA VAL A 774 -16.20 -19.05 23.89
C VAL A 774 -15.00 -19.32 22.99
N LEU A 775 -13.88 -18.70 23.34
CA LEU A 775 -12.61 -18.81 22.62
C LEU A 775 -11.60 -19.56 23.48
N HIS A 776 -10.78 -20.39 22.86
CA HIS A 776 -9.79 -21.21 23.55
C HIS A 776 -8.41 -21.03 22.92
N ASN A 777 -7.38 -20.84 23.76
CA ASN A 777 -6.00 -20.84 23.32
C ASN A 777 -5.44 -22.27 23.37
N ALA A 778 -5.21 -22.88 22.20
CA ALA A 778 -4.70 -24.25 22.11
C ALA A 778 -3.35 -24.46 22.83
N ALA A 779 -2.50 -23.43 22.90
CA ALA A 779 -1.17 -23.54 23.53
C ALA A 779 -1.24 -23.44 25.05
N SER A 780 -1.93 -22.43 25.59
CA SER A 780 -2.00 -22.20 27.04
C SER A 780 -3.15 -22.91 27.74
N LYS A 781 -4.08 -23.49 26.97
CA LYS A 781 -5.35 -24.08 27.45
C LYS A 781 -6.28 -23.09 28.17
N VAL A 782 -6.04 -21.79 28.00
CA VAL A 782 -6.87 -20.73 28.62
C VAL A 782 -8.10 -20.47 27.75
N SER A 783 -9.26 -20.37 28.40
CA SER A 783 -10.53 -19.98 27.77
C SER A 783 -10.90 -18.53 28.07
N TYR A 784 -11.49 -17.88 27.07
CA TYR A 784 -11.96 -16.50 27.07
C TYR A 784 -13.44 -16.46 26.66
N GLU A 785 -14.17 -15.50 27.22
CA GLU A 785 -15.59 -15.27 26.89
C GLU A 785 -15.82 -13.86 26.36
N VAL A 786 -16.40 -13.76 25.16
CA VAL A 786 -16.74 -12.46 24.54
C VAL A 786 -18.18 -12.47 24.01
N ASP A 787 -18.76 -11.28 23.89
CA ASP A 787 -20.08 -11.08 23.29
C ASP A 787 -20.02 -10.92 21.78
N ARG A 788 -21.18 -11.09 21.14
CA ARG A 788 -21.38 -10.84 19.71
C ARG A 788 -21.01 -9.42 19.25
N ASP A 789 -20.93 -8.45 20.16
CA ASP A 789 -20.62 -7.05 19.88
C ASP A 789 -19.19 -6.64 20.30
N PHE A 790 -18.32 -7.64 20.53
CA PHE A 790 -16.92 -7.42 20.90
C PHE A 790 -16.13 -6.64 19.84
N GLY A 791 -16.42 -6.87 18.55
CA GLY A 791 -15.93 -6.10 17.40
C GLY A 791 -14.45 -6.29 17.05
N ASN A 792 -13.56 -6.40 18.04
CA ASN A 792 -12.11 -6.48 17.87
C ASN A 792 -11.60 -7.90 17.58
N ILE A 793 -12.25 -8.58 16.63
CA ILE A 793 -12.01 -9.97 16.24
C ILE A 793 -12.04 -10.13 14.72
N ASP A 794 -11.21 -11.00 14.18
CA ASP A 794 -11.17 -11.35 12.76
C ASP A 794 -10.86 -12.83 12.57
N HIS A 795 -11.05 -13.38 11.38
CA HIS A 795 -10.53 -14.70 11.05
C HIS A 795 -9.00 -14.73 11.03
N ALA A 796 -8.43 -15.86 11.45
CA ALA A 796 -6.97 -16.07 11.50
C ALA A 796 -6.43 -16.99 10.39
N TYR A 797 -7.26 -17.38 9.43
CA TYR A 797 -6.87 -18.33 8.37
C TYR A 797 -5.82 -17.79 7.42
N SER A 798 -5.97 -16.53 7.01
CA SER A 798 -5.01 -15.81 6.19
C SER A 798 -4.47 -14.60 6.94
N THR A 799 -3.18 -14.30 6.72
CA THR A 799 -2.50 -13.17 7.34
C THR A 799 -1.71 -12.39 6.31
N THR A 800 -1.45 -11.11 6.59
CA THR A 800 -0.48 -10.33 5.82
C THR A 800 0.94 -10.74 6.21
N SER A 801 1.91 -10.46 5.34
CA SER A 801 3.33 -10.71 5.60
C SER A 801 3.84 -9.93 6.82
N HIS A 802 3.38 -8.69 7.03
CA HIS A 802 3.67 -7.88 8.22
C HIS A 802 3.26 -8.60 9.51
N SER A 803 2.03 -9.13 9.55
CA SER A 803 1.52 -9.88 10.72
C SER A 803 2.11 -11.29 10.85
N ALA A 804 2.69 -11.84 9.78
CA ALA A 804 3.39 -13.12 9.82
C ALA A 804 4.83 -13.01 10.33
N GLN A 805 5.42 -11.81 10.37
CA GLN A 805 6.79 -11.60 10.83
C GLN A 805 7.02 -12.15 12.24
N GLY A 806 8.21 -12.69 12.49
CA GLY A 806 8.55 -13.43 13.72
C GLY A 806 7.95 -14.85 13.81
N ARG A 807 6.86 -15.18 13.10
CA ARG A 807 6.25 -16.51 13.16
C ARG A 807 7.00 -17.53 12.31
N THR A 808 6.84 -18.81 12.67
CA THR A 808 7.43 -19.94 11.95
C THR A 808 6.44 -21.11 11.89
N VAL A 809 6.31 -21.75 10.73
CA VAL A 809 5.44 -22.93 10.50
C VAL A 809 6.19 -24.00 9.70
N SER A 810 5.65 -25.22 9.61
CA SER A 810 6.21 -26.28 8.77
C SER A 810 6.14 -25.88 7.30
N GLU A 811 4.95 -25.48 6.83
CA GLU A 811 4.73 -25.08 5.44
C GLU A 811 4.00 -23.73 5.34
N VAL A 812 4.44 -22.87 4.43
CA VAL A 812 3.78 -21.59 4.14
C VAL A 812 3.17 -21.59 2.74
N PHE A 813 1.95 -21.07 2.63
CA PHE A 813 1.16 -20.98 1.41
C PHE A 813 0.92 -19.51 1.07
N ILE A 814 1.45 -19.04 -0.06
CA ILE A 814 1.58 -17.61 -0.37
C ILE A 814 0.70 -17.30 -1.59
N SER A 815 -0.39 -16.56 -1.38
CA SER A 815 -1.32 -16.15 -2.44
C SER A 815 -0.83 -14.87 -3.11
N GLN A 816 -0.37 -14.93 -4.37
CA GLN A 816 0.23 -13.83 -5.13
C GLN A 816 -0.39 -13.70 -6.53
N PRO A 817 -1.71 -13.49 -6.66
CA PRO A 817 -2.30 -13.14 -7.95
C PRO A 817 -1.90 -11.72 -8.37
N SER A 818 -1.95 -11.44 -9.68
CA SER A 818 -1.48 -10.20 -10.30
C SER A 818 -2.16 -8.94 -9.77
N ALA A 819 -3.42 -9.07 -9.32
CA ALA A 819 -4.17 -8.05 -8.59
C ALA A 819 -3.47 -7.52 -7.32
N THR A 820 -2.56 -8.31 -6.73
CA THR A 820 -1.88 -7.98 -5.48
C THR A 820 -0.49 -7.40 -5.65
N PHE A 821 0.07 -7.40 -6.87
CA PHE A 821 1.48 -7.04 -7.10
C PHE A 821 1.85 -5.62 -6.68
N VAL A 822 0.89 -4.69 -6.67
CA VAL A 822 1.11 -3.31 -6.18
C VAL A 822 1.49 -3.28 -4.69
N ALA A 823 1.14 -4.34 -3.93
CA ALA A 823 1.51 -4.51 -2.53
C ALA A 823 2.72 -5.46 -2.34
N THR A 824 3.36 -5.89 -3.42
CA THR A 824 4.49 -6.83 -3.41
C THR A 824 5.79 -6.09 -3.71
N ASP A 825 6.77 -6.27 -2.83
CA ASP A 825 8.15 -5.80 -2.95
C ASP A 825 9.11 -6.88 -2.44
N ALA A 826 10.42 -6.62 -2.49
CA ALA A 826 11.44 -7.57 -2.03
C ALA A 826 11.29 -7.96 -0.55
N LYS A 827 10.90 -7.03 0.32
CA LYS A 827 10.74 -7.28 1.77
C LYS A 827 9.52 -8.15 2.03
N GLN A 828 8.40 -7.82 1.39
CA GLN A 828 7.15 -8.57 1.44
C GLN A 828 7.35 -10.01 0.97
N PHE A 829 8.03 -10.18 -0.16
CA PHE A 829 8.32 -11.50 -0.72
C PHE A 829 9.26 -12.30 0.18
N TYR A 830 10.35 -11.68 0.65
CA TYR A 830 11.29 -12.31 1.59
C TYR A 830 10.61 -12.76 2.88
N VAL A 831 9.84 -11.87 3.51
CA VAL A 831 9.13 -12.20 4.75
C VAL A 831 8.15 -13.33 4.51
N SER A 832 7.37 -13.30 3.43
CA SER A 832 6.41 -14.36 3.10
C SER A 832 7.08 -15.72 2.93
N VAL A 833 8.15 -15.78 2.14
CA VAL A 833 8.86 -17.03 1.83
C VAL A 833 9.55 -17.59 3.07
N SER A 834 10.21 -16.76 3.88
CA SER A 834 11.07 -17.21 5.00
C SER A 834 10.33 -17.83 6.21
N ARG A 835 9.00 -17.92 6.20
CA ARG A 835 8.20 -18.45 7.33
C ARG A 835 8.16 -19.97 7.43
N GLY A 836 8.30 -20.69 6.32
CA GLY A 836 8.25 -22.16 6.30
C GLY A 836 9.58 -22.80 6.72
N LYS A 837 9.55 -23.82 7.58
CA LYS A 837 10.72 -24.67 7.93
C LYS A 837 10.98 -25.74 6.87
N ASP A 838 9.92 -26.36 6.36
CA ASP A 838 10.01 -27.52 5.47
C ASP A 838 9.82 -27.09 4.01
N ALA A 839 8.82 -26.25 3.73
CA ALA A 839 8.53 -25.76 2.37
C ALA A 839 7.84 -24.39 2.33
N ALA A 840 7.93 -23.72 1.18
CA ALA A 840 7.11 -22.58 0.79
C ALA A 840 6.42 -22.87 -0.55
N HIS A 841 5.15 -22.52 -0.67
CA HIS A 841 4.34 -22.69 -1.88
C HIS A 841 3.79 -21.32 -2.29
N ILE A 842 4.09 -20.87 -3.51
CA ILE A 842 3.72 -19.55 -4.04
C ILE A 842 2.76 -19.77 -5.21
N TYR A 843 1.61 -19.11 -5.18
CA TYR A 843 0.54 -19.26 -6.16
C TYR A 843 0.36 -17.95 -6.92
N THR A 844 0.62 -17.96 -8.22
CA THR A 844 0.56 -16.76 -9.06
C THR A 844 0.05 -17.07 -10.46
N ASP A 845 -0.67 -16.13 -11.05
CA ASP A 845 -1.18 -16.14 -12.42
C ASP A 845 -0.18 -15.54 -13.42
N ASP A 846 0.79 -14.74 -12.96
CA ASP A 846 1.85 -14.16 -13.79
C ASP A 846 3.21 -14.18 -13.06
N ARG A 847 4.01 -15.21 -13.35
CA ARG A 847 5.36 -15.37 -12.77
C ARG A 847 6.31 -14.23 -13.14
N LYS A 848 6.21 -13.71 -14.37
CA LYS A 848 7.18 -12.73 -14.86
C LYS A 848 6.94 -11.40 -14.16
N ALA A 849 5.69 -10.95 -14.12
CA ALA A 849 5.33 -9.76 -13.39
C ALA A 849 5.60 -9.93 -11.88
N LEU A 850 5.30 -11.10 -11.28
CA LEU A 850 5.66 -11.33 -9.88
C LEU A 850 7.16 -11.12 -9.60
N LEU A 851 8.04 -11.63 -10.47
CA LEU A 851 9.48 -11.39 -10.33
C LEU A 851 9.84 -9.91 -10.44
N GLU A 852 9.23 -9.17 -11.37
CA GLU A 852 9.47 -7.74 -11.54
C GLU A 852 9.13 -6.97 -10.25
N TYR A 853 7.94 -7.19 -9.67
CA TYR A 853 7.51 -6.52 -8.43
C TYR A 853 8.28 -7.01 -7.19
N ALA A 854 8.51 -8.32 -7.06
CA ALA A 854 9.29 -8.87 -5.94
C ALA A 854 10.77 -8.42 -5.97
N SER A 855 11.26 -7.94 -7.11
CA SER A 855 12.62 -7.37 -7.23
C SER A 855 12.68 -5.88 -6.91
N GLU A 856 11.55 -5.20 -6.70
CA GLU A 856 11.54 -3.79 -6.30
C GLU A 856 11.98 -3.65 -4.83
N LEU A 857 12.91 -2.71 -4.56
CA LEU A 857 13.38 -2.44 -3.21
C LEU A 857 12.23 -1.87 -2.36
N GLY A 858 11.98 -2.51 -1.21
CA GLY A 858 11.00 -2.06 -0.22
C GLY A 858 11.55 -1.08 0.81
N ASP A 859 12.81 -0.63 0.68
CA ASP A 859 13.43 0.31 1.62
C ASP A 859 12.81 1.70 1.52
N ARG A 860 12.54 2.31 2.67
CA ARG A 860 12.08 3.70 2.72
C ARG A 860 13.29 4.60 2.88
N GLN A 861 13.52 5.48 1.90
CA GLN A 861 14.59 6.47 1.99
C GLN A 861 14.39 7.36 3.24
N SER A 862 15.46 7.57 4.00
CA SER A 862 15.48 8.48 5.14
C SER A 862 15.69 9.93 4.69
N ALA A 863 15.31 10.89 5.52
CA ALA A 863 15.60 12.30 5.26
C ALA A 863 17.11 12.58 5.26
N LEU A 864 17.87 11.88 6.11
CA LEU A 864 19.33 11.97 6.14
C LEU A 864 19.99 11.48 4.83
N GLU A 865 19.51 10.38 4.28
CA GLU A 865 20.01 9.84 3.00
C GLU A 865 19.69 10.78 1.85
N LEU A 866 18.47 11.36 1.86
CA LEU A 866 18.06 12.32 0.84
C LEU A 866 18.94 13.58 0.83
N VAL A 867 19.24 14.14 2.00
CA VAL A 867 20.02 15.38 2.11
C VAL A 867 21.53 15.14 2.03
N GLY A 868 22.01 13.99 2.51
CA GLY A 868 23.43 13.65 2.55
C GLY A 868 23.98 13.09 1.24
N GLY A 869 23.12 12.73 0.28
CA GLY A 869 23.54 12.16 -1.01
C GLY A 869 24.18 10.77 -0.93
N TYR A 870 24.16 10.14 0.25
CA TYR A 870 24.70 8.81 0.50
C TYR A 870 23.55 7.87 0.89
N THR A 871 23.24 6.93 0.01
CA THR A 871 22.11 6.02 0.15
C THR A 871 22.52 4.72 0.84
N HIS A 872 21.53 3.95 1.31
CA HIS A 872 21.79 2.59 1.78
C HIS A 872 22.43 1.71 0.70
N ALA A 873 22.08 1.90 -0.57
CA ALA A 873 22.69 1.16 -1.67
C ALA A 873 24.19 1.45 -1.78
N ASP A 874 24.59 2.72 -1.62
CA ASP A 874 26.00 3.12 -1.60
C ASP A 874 26.74 2.47 -0.42
N TYR A 875 26.10 2.42 0.75
CA TYR A 875 26.64 1.74 1.91
C TYR A 875 26.83 0.23 1.70
N VAL A 876 25.82 -0.46 1.15
CA VAL A 876 25.91 -1.89 0.86
C VAL A 876 27.01 -2.16 -0.16
N GLN A 877 27.12 -1.32 -1.19
CA GLN A 877 28.19 -1.42 -2.19
C GLN A 877 29.57 -1.23 -1.54
N ASP A 878 29.74 -0.24 -0.67
CA ASP A 878 31.00 -0.02 0.07
C ASP A 878 31.38 -1.22 0.95
N GLN A 879 30.41 -1.86 1.60
CA GLN A 879 30.62 -3.05 2.43
C GLN A 879 31.01 -4.27 1.58
N ILE A 880 30.40 -4.45 0.40
CA ILE A 880 30.76 -5.52 -0.54
C ILE A 880 32.19 -5.32 -1.07
N VAL A 881 32.57 -4.08 -1.40
CA VAL A 881 33.92 -3.73 -1.87
C VAL A 881 34.97 -3.89 -0.77
N LYS A 882 34.60 -3.68 0.50
CA LYS A 882 35.46 -3.87 1.68
C LYS A 882 35.42 -5.28 2.28
N GLY A 883 34.86 -6.27 1.58
CA GLY A 883 34.85 -7.66 2.03
C GLY A 883 36.26 -8.18 2.40
N PRO A 884 36.36 -9.20 3.28
CA PRO A 884 37.63 -9.59 3.88
C PRO A 884 38.67 -9.89 2.78
N GLU A 885 39.88 -9.36 2.93
CA GLU A 885 41.03 -9.79 2.15
C GLU A 885 41.04 -11.32 2.17
N ARG A 886 40.76 -11.94 1.01
CA ARG A 886 41.01 -13.36 0.86
C ARG A 886 42.52 -13.49 1.01
N GLU A 887 42.98 -13.99 2.15
CA GLU A 887 44.34 -14.49 2.28
C GLU A 887 44.62 -15.36 1.05
N PRO A 888 45.71 -15.10 0.30
CA PRO A 888 46.06 -15.94 -0.82
C PRO A 888 46.28 -17.34 -0.27
N GLN A 889 45.40 -18.27 -0.66
CA GLN A 889 45.56 -19.69 -0.36
C GLN A 889 46.99 -20.08 -0.70
N SER A 890 47.76 -20.45 0.32
CA SER A 890 49.09 -21.01 0.14
C SER A 890 48.95 -22.20 -0.79
N ARG A 891 49.57 -22.13 -1.97
CA ARG A 891 49.71 -23.28 -2.87
C ARG A 891 50.51 -24.35 -2.13
N GLY A 892 49.80 -25.29 -1.50
CA GLY A 892 50.34 -26.56 -1.08
C GLY A 892 50.88 -27.28 -2.32
N LYS A 893 52.16 -27.65 -2.27
CA LYS A 893 52.81 -28.52 -3.25
C LYS A 893 52.12 -29.88 -3.19
N ASP A 894 51.30 -30.21 -4.18
CA ASP A 894 50.92 -31.60 -4.44
C ASP A 894 51.64 -32.14 -5.67
N ARG A 895 52.15 -33.35 -5.46
CA ARG A 895 53.12 -34.12 -6.23
C ARG A 895 52.62 -34.50 -7.62
N ALA A 896 53.60 -34.58 -8.53
CA ALA A 896 53.47 -35.13 -9.88
C ALA A 896 52.86 -36.54 -9.87
N LEU A 897 51.85 -36.73 -10.72
CA LEU A 897 51.41 -38.05 -11.18
C LEU A 897 52.17 -38.35 -12.49
N GLU A 898 52.95 -39.43 -12.47
CA GLU A 898 53.69 -39.96 -13.60
C GLU A 898 52.74 -40.39 -14.73
N VAL A 899 53.11 -40.02 -15.95
CA VAL A 899 52.50 -40.44 -17.20
C VAL A 899 53.20 -41.73 -17.65
N THR A 900 52.50 -42.85 -17.64
CA THR A 900 52.91 -44.06 -18.37
C THR A 900 52.24 -44.10 -19.74
N LYS A 901 53.08 -44.16 -20.79
CA LYS A 901 52.72 -44.35 -22.20
C LYS A 901 52.60 -45.83 -22.54
N GLY A 902 51.62 -46.16 -23.40
CA GLY A 902 51.60 -47.29 -24.34
C GLY A 902 50.30 -47.21 -25.16
N LYS A 903 50.29 -46.76 -26.42
CA LYS A 903 50.46 -47.55 -27.67
C LYS A 903 49.54 -48.76 -27.69
N ASP A 904 48.45 -48.80 -28.45
CA ASP A 904 48.24 -48.96 -29.91
C ASP A 904 46.91 -49.81 -29.91
N ASP A 905 45.84 -49.64 -30.68
CA ASP A 905 45.70 -49.75 -32.13
C ASP A 905 44.18 -49.66 -32.47
N TYR A 906 43.87 -49.21 -33.71
CA TYR A 906 42.76 -49.63 -34.58
C TYR A 906 41.26 -49.33 -34.26
N GLU A 907 40.68 -48.46 -35.10
CA GLU A 907 39.25 -48.39 -35.50
C GLU A 907 38.88 -49.59 -36.41
N PRO A 908 37.60 -50.05 -36.57
CA PRO A 908 36.61 -49.26 -37.33
C PRO A 908 35.10 -49.48 -37.07
N GLY A 909 34.36 -48.44 -37.49
CA GLY A 909 33.01 -48.37 -38.08
C GLY A 909 32.03 -49.55 -38.06
N LEU A 910 30.81 -49.24 -37.63
CA LEU A 910 29.60 -49.17 -38.48
C LEU A 910 28.63 -48.10 -37.94
#